data_AF-A0AB40D3B6-F1
#
_entry.id   AF-A0AB40D3B6-F1
#
_cell.length_a   1.000
_cell.length_b   1.000
_cell.length_c   1.000
_cell.angle_alpha   90.00
_cell.angle_beta   90.00
_cell.angle_gamma   90.00
#
_symmetry.space_group_name_H-M   'P 1'
#
loop_
_entity.id
_entity.type
_entity.pdbx_description
1 polymer ?
#
loop_
_entity_poly.entity_id
_entity_poly.type
_entity_poly.pdbx_seq_one_letter_code
_entity_poly.pdbx_strand_id
1 'polypeptide(L)'
;MADRQNGSTKTSTSSSAYKIDLENFRKRLKGFYGHWKEHKSDLWADSDAVAIATPPPSEDLRYLKSSALNFWLLGYEFPETIMVFMIKQMHFLCSQKKANLLETLRKPAKEAVGADVVIHVRAKNNDGTGLMEEMLCAARTQSKSDSVLVGYITKEAPEGKLLETWSEKLNGSGFQLGDVTNGFSELFAVKDESELTCLKKAAYLTSSVMKNFVVPKLEKIIDEENKVSHSALMDDTEKVILDPSKVKVKLKAENVDICYPPIFQSGGEFDLRPSASSNDDYLYYDSSSVILCAIGSRYNSYCSNLARTFLIDANPLQSKAYEVLLKAHDSAIAALKPGNKVSAAFQAAAKVIEKEAPELLPHLTKTAGTGIGLEFRESGFSLNAKNDRLLKARMIFNVSLGFQNLHMKTKNPKTEKFSLLLADTVVVVSDKSPEVLTQSCSKALKDVAYSFNEDVEEDEQLKKKPEQNGEPLLSKATLRSDHQEMSKEELRRQHQAELARQKNEETARRLAGGGSNAGEGRGPMRASSDLIAYKNVNDIPYSREPVIQVDQKNEAILLPIYGGMVPFHVATVKSVTSHQDNRTSTIRIIFNVPGTPFTPHDANSLKYQGAIYLKEITFRSKDPRHSSEVVQQIKTLRRQVTSRESARAERATLVTQEKLQLANNRMRLMRLPDLWIRPAFGGRGRKLTGTLEAHVNGFRYSTSRPDERVEIMYGNIKHAFFQPAEREMITLLHFHLHNHIMVGNKKTKDVQFYVEVMDVVQTLGGGRRSALDPDEIEEEQRERDRKNRINADFQNFVNKVHDHWSQAQFKGLDLEFDQPLRELGFHGVPHKSSAFIVPTSTCLVELIETPFLVITLNEIEIVNLERVGFSQKNFDMAIVFKDFKRDVLRIDSIPSSSLDGIQEWLDTTDLKYYESRLNLSWREILKTITEDPEKFIEDGGWEFLNLEASDPDSGNSVESDQGYEPSDAEPESDSEDEDSDSESLVESDEEEEDSEDSEEEKGKTWEELEREASNADKEKGAESDSEEERRKRKAKSFGKARAPEPRGASFSKRAKLRR
;
A
#
# COMPACT_ATOMS: atom_id res chain seq x y z
N MET A 1 -4.98 40.85 55.45
CA MET A 1 -6.16 40.01 55.16
C MET A 1 -6.33 39.97 53.65
N ALA A 2 -5.66 39.01 53.03
CA ALA A 2 -5.64 38.73 51.60
C ALA A 2 -4.98 37.35 51.40
N ASP A 3 -5.28 36.74 50.24
CA ASP A 3 -4.47 35.80 49.45
C ASP A 3 -4.85 34.30 49.29
N ARG A 4 -4.92 33.91 47.99
CA ARG A 4 -4.40 32.71 47.27
C ARG A 4 -5.31 31.49 47.02
N GLN A 5 -5.58 31.16 45.73
CA GLN A 5 -4.99 30.10 44.84
C GLN A 5 -5.58 28.70 45.07
N ASN A 6 -5.91 27.82 44.11
CA ASN A 6 -5.21 27.42 42.88
C ASN A 6 -6.16 26.69 41.89
N GLY A 7 -5.82 26.72 40.59
CA GLY A 7 -6.52 26.06 39.49
C GLY A 7 -6.19 24.57 39.32
N SER A 8 -7.15 23.83 38.76
CA SER A 8 -7.03 22.42 38.36
C SER A 8 -6.89 22.34 36.84
N THR A 9 -5.80 21.68 36.43
CA THR A 9 -5.45 21.24 35.08
C THR A 9 -6.50 20.31 34.49
N LYS A 10 -6.97 20.62 33.27
CA LYS A 10 -7.76 19.69 32.44
C LYS A 10 -6.81 18.76 31.71
N THR A 11 -6.76 17.50 32.12
CA THR A 11 -6.19 16.40 31.35
C THR A 11 -7.19 15.96 30.28
N SER A 12 -6.79 16.00 29.02
CA SER A 12 -7.49 15.41 27.88
C SER A 12 -7.49 13.88 28.03
N THR A 13 -8.63 13.31 28.43
CA THR A 13 -8.93 11.88 28.28
C THR A 13 -10.15 11.75 27.38
N SER A 14 -9.95 11.23 26.18
CA SER A 14 -11.00 10.76 25.28
C SER A 14 -11.65 9.49 25.88
N SER A 15 -12.43 9.65 26.95
CA SER A 15 -13.21 8.54 27.51
C SER A 15 -14.49 8.36 26.70
N SER A 16 -14.52 7.34 25.83
CA SER A 16 -15.78 6.77 25.38
C SER A 16 -16.47 6.16 26.60
N ALA A 17 -17.68 6.61 26.94
CA ALA A 17 -18.41 6.09 28.09
C ALA A 17 -18.88 4.66 27.79
N TYR A 18 -18.32 3.65 28.48
CA TYR A 18 -18.79 2.26 28.44
C TYR A 18 -20.31 2.21 28.70
N LYS A 19 -21.09 1.68 27.75
CA LYS A 19 -22.56 1.65 27.82
C LYS A 19 -23.10 0.26 27.49
N ILE A 20 -23.73 -0.39 28.46
CA ILE A 20 -24.37 -1.70 28.29
C ILE A 20 -25.68 -1.53 27.50
N ASP A 21 -25.90 -2.41 26.50
CA ASP A 21 -27.17 -2.51 25.79
C ASP A 21 -28.22 -3.19 26.68
N LEU A 22 -29.07 -2.38 27.30
CA LEU A 22 -30.08 -2.84 28.24
C LEU A 22 -31.19 -3.67 27.58
N GLU A 23 -31.46 -3.48 26.29
CA GLU A 23 -32.50 -4.25 25.58
C GLU A 23 -32.00 -5.66 25.27
N ASN A 24 -30.77 -5.76 24.74
CA ASN A 24 -30.13 -7.05 24.52
C ASN A 24 -29.90 -7.80 25.85
N PHE A 25 -29.50 -7.11 26.92
CA PHE A 25 -29.40 -7.72 28.25
C PHE A 25 -30.72 -8.34 28.70
N ARG A 26 -31.86 -7.62 28.60
CA ARG A 26 -33.19 -8.15 29.00
C ARG A 26 -33.55 -9.40 28.20
N LYS A 27 -33.36 -9.34 26.88
CA LYS A 27 -33.66 -10.45 25.96
C LYS A 27 -32.83 -11.69 26.29
N ARG A 28 -31.52 -11.52 26.43
CA ARG A 28 -30.57 -12.60 26.71
C ARG A 28 -30.72 -13.17 28.11
N LEU A 29 -30.96 -12.32 29.13
CA LEU A 29 -31.25 -12.76 30.49
C LEU A 29 -32.52 -13.61 30.56
N LYS A 30 -33.59 -13.18 29.88
CA LYS A 30 -34.83 -13.96 29.78
C LYS A 30 -34.60 -15.29 29.06
N GLY A 31 -33.80 -15.30 27.99
CA GLY A 31 -33.38 -16.52 27.29
C GLY A 31 -32.60 -17.48 28.19
N PHE A 32 -31.64 -16.98 28.95
CA PHE A 32 -30.85 -17.76 29.91
C PHE A 32 -31.72 -18.41 30.99
N TYR A 33 -32.53 -17.62 31.70
CA TYR A 33 -33.41 -18.15 32.76
C TYR A 33 -34.50 -19.08 32.22
N GLY A 34 -35.00 -18.83 30.99
CA GLY A 34 -35.93 -19.73 30.31
C GLY A 34 -35.29 -21.08 30.03
N HIS A 35 -34.11 -21.08 29.40
CA HIS A 35 -33.36 -22.28 29.07
C HIS A 35 -32.90 -23.05 30.33
N TRP A 36 -32.50 -22.34 31.39
CA TRP A 36 -32.14 -22.94 32.68
C TRP A 36 -33.32 -23.67 33.33
N LYS A 37 -34.52 -23.09 33.28
CA LYS A 37 -35.74 -23.72 33.82
C LYS A 37 -36.21 -24.93 32.99
N GLU A 38 -36.13 -24.83 31.66
CA GLU A 38 -36.61 -25.87 30.75
C GLU A 38 -35.71 -27.11 30.75
N HIS A 39 -34.38 -26.91 30.78
CA HIS A 39 -33.40 -28.00 30.70
C HIS A 39 -32.63 -28.22 32.01
N LYS A 40 -33.29 -27.98 33.15
CA LYS A 40 -32.66 -27.97 34.49
C LYS A 40 -31.92 -29.28 34.79
N SER A 41 -32.56 -30.43 34.56
CA SER A 41 -31.98 -31.76 34.77
C SER A 41 -30.93 -32.13 33.73
N ASP A 42 -31.19 -31.80 32.47
CA ASP A 42 -30.44 -32.38 31.35
C ASP A 42 -29.11 -31.67 31.09
N LEU A 43 -29.09 -30.33 31.21
CA LEU A 43 -27.96 -29.50 30.80
C LEU A 43 -27.38 -28.63 31.91
N TRP A 44 -28.13 -28.40 32.99
CA TRP A 44 -27.75 -27.51 34.09
C TRP A 44 -27.52 -28.25 35.41
N ALA A 45 -27.35 -29.57 35.36
CA ALA A 45 -27.00 -30.43 36.49
C ALA A 45 -27.91 -30.26 37.72
N ASP A 46 -29.20 -29.98 37.53
CA ASP A 46 -30.16 -29.68 38.59
C ASP A 46 -29.80 -28.50 39.51
N SER A 47 -28.94 -27.59 39.03
CA SER A 47 -28.45 -26.43 39.80
C SER A 47 -29.56 -25.48 40.26
N ASP A 48 -29.52 -25.12 41.54
CA ASP A 48 -30.38 -24.11 42.16
C ASP A 48 -29.79 -22.70 42.03
N ALA A 49 -28.46 -22.61 41.94
CA ALA A 49 -27.72 -21.39 41.65
C ALA A 49 -26.62 -21.68 40.63
N VAL A 50 -26.29 -20.72 39.78
CA VAL A 50 -25.18 -20.81 38.82
C VAL A 50 -24.13 -19.77 39.19
N ALA A 51 -22.93 -20.21 39.52
CA ALA A 51 -21.79 -19.37 39.88
C ALA A 51 -20.77 -19.34 38.75
N ILE A 52 -20.48 -18.14 38.26
CA ILE A 52 -19.53 -17.88 37.18
C ILE A 52 -18.51 -16.89 37.68
N ALA A 53 -17.24 -17.22 37.52
CA ALA A 53 -16.15 -16.44 38.08
C ALA A 53 -15.13 -16.21 36.97
N THR A 54 -14.90 -14.95 36.62
CA THR A 54 -14.01 -14.56 35.52
C THR A 54 -12.65 -14.13 36.05
N PRO A 55 -11.54 -14.66 35.52
CA PRO A 55 -10.20 -14.38 36.00
C PRO A 55 -9.74 -12.94 35.71
N PRO A 56 -8.59 -12.53 36.27
CA PRO A 56 -7.90 -11.32 35.83
C PRO A 56 -7.60 -11.34 34.32
N PRO A 57 -7.42 -10.17 33.69
CA PRO A 57 -7.02 -10.12 32.28
C PRO A 57 -5.65 -10.78 32.11
N SER A 58 -5.45 -11.42 30.96
CA SER A 58 -4.23 -12.12 30.57
C SER A 58 -3.72 -11.55 29.26
N GLU A 59 -2.40 -11.60 29.05
CA GLU A 59 -1.80 -11.27 27.75
C GLU A 59 -2.08 -12.38 26.71
N ASP A 60 -2.10 -13.64 27.15
CA ASP A 60 -2.50 -14.77 26.29
C ASP A 60 -3.96 -14.68 25.81
N LEU A 61 -4.17 -14.91 24.50
CA LEU A 61 -5.48 -15.08 23.87
C LEU A 61 -6.15 -16.37 24.36
N ARG A 62 -7.03 -16.24 25.36
CA ARG A 62 -7.73 -17.37 25.99
C ARG A 62 -9.24 -17.26 25.82
N TYR A 63 -9.88 -18.34 25.39
CA TYR A 63 -11.33 -18.43 25.26
C TYR A 63 -11.93 -19.09 26.49
N LEU A 64 -12.44 -18.27 27.39
CA LEU A 64 -13.15 -18.70 28.59
C LEU A 64 -14.66 -18.63 28.37
N LYS A 65 -15.39 -19.63 28.86
CA LYS A 65 -16.85 -19.68 28.85
C LYS A 65 -17.42 -18.61 29.77
N SER A 66 -16.74 -18.31 30.88
CA SER A 66 -17.09 -17.19 31.76
C SER A 66 -17.00 -15.84 31.05
N SER A 67 -15.91 -15.57 30.30
CA SER A 67 -15.78 -14.37 29.47
C SER A 67 -16.80 -14.32 28.33
N ALA A 68 -17.08 -15.46 27.67
CA ALA A 68 -18.13 -15.55 26.66
C ALA A 68 -19.51 -15.18 27.24
N LEU A 69 -19.84 -15.59 28.47
CA LEU A 69 -21.07 -15.15 29.14
C LEU A 69 -21.09 -13.64 29.38
N ASN A 70 -19.97 -13.04 29.79
CA ASN A 70 -19.89 -11.59 29.98
C ASN A 70 -20.14 -10.83 28.67
N PHE A 71 -19.49 -11.23 27.58
CA PHE A 71 -19.71 -10.63 26.25
C PHE A 71 -21.14 -10.84 25.77
N TRP A 72 -21.68 -12.06 25.92
CA TRP A 72 -23.04 -12.37 25.51
C TRP A 72 -24.06 -11.57 26.32
N LEU A 73 -23.93 -11.51 27.65
CA LEU A 73 -24.95 -10.89 28.48
C LEU A 73 -24.81 -9.37 28.55
N LEU A 74 -23.58 -8.85 28.64
CA LEU A 74 -23.28 -7.45 28.97
C LEU A 74 -22.58 -6.68 27.84
N GLY A 75 -22.07 -7.36 26.82
CA GLY A 75 -21.34 -6.75 25.70
C GLY A 75 -19.87 -6.43 25.99
N TYR A 76 -19.40 -6.66 27.22
CA TYR A 76 -18.03 -6.38 27.66
C TYR A 76 -17.52 -7.49 28.56
N GLU A 77 -16.20 -7.62 28.66
CA GLU A 77 -15.58 -8.49 29.64
C GLU A 77 -15.49 -7.82 31.01
N PHE A 78 -15.83 -8.59 32.05
CA PHE A 78 -15.71 -8.16 33.44
C PHE A 78 -14.66 -9.04 34.14
N PRO A 79 -13.36 -8.74 34.02
CA PRO A 79 -12.33 -9.55 34.68
C PRO A 79 -12.43 -9.46 36.20
N GLU A 80 -11.78 -10.35 36.96
CA GLU A 80 -11.85 -10.38 38.44
C GLU A 80 -13.27 -10.14 39.00
N THR A 81 -14.27 -10.82 38.44
CA THR A 81 -15.68 -10.62 38.80
C THR A 81 -16.36 -11.97 39.01
N ILE A 82 -17.14 -12.07 40.09
CA ILE A 82 -17.95 -13.26 40.39
C ILE A 82 -19.42 -12.90 40.20
N MET A 83 -20.12 -13.68 39.39
CA MET A 83 -21.54 -13.55 39.11
C MET A 83 -22.26 -14.82 39.61
N VAL A 84 -23.19 -14.66 40.54
CA VAL A 84 -24.01 -15.78 41.04
C VAL A 84 -25.47 -15.51 40.71
N PHE A 85 -26.01 -16.33 39.84
CA PHE A 85 -27.40 -16.28 39.40
C PHE A 85 -28.24 -17.23 40.25
N MET A 86 -29.30 -16.70 40.88
CA MET A 86 -30.29 -17.47 41.64
C MET A 86 -31.69 -17.19 41.07
N ILE A 87 -32.70 -17.92 41.52
CA ILE A 87 -34.07 -17.79 41.02
C ILE A 87 -34.64 -16.39 41.27
N LYS A 88 -34.36 -15.78 42.43
CA LYS A 88 -34.89 -14.45 42.82
C LYS A 88 -33.84 -13.36 42.92
N GLN A 89 -32.55 -13.70 42.95
CA GLN A 89 -31.47 -12.74 43.13
C GLN A 89 -30.32 -12.99 42.16
N MET A 90 -29.60 -11.92 41.82
CA MET A 90 -28.35 -11.98 41.06
C MET A 90 -27.30 -11.22 41.82
N HIS A 91 -26.24 -11.91 42.24
CA HIS A 91 -25.16 -11.31 43.02
C HIS A 91 -23.93 -11.08 42.13
N PHE A 92 -23.36 -9.88 42.21
CA PHE A 92 -22.13 -9.50 41.51
C PHE A 92 -21.07 -9.05 42.50
N LEU A 93 -19.94 -9.74 42.59
CA LEU A 93 -18.77 -9.30 43.35
C LEU A 93 -17.75 -8.70 42.40
N CYS A 94 -17.50 -7.40 42.50
CA CYS A 94 -16.60 -6.68 41.59
C CYS A 94 -15.99 -5.42 42.22
N SER A 95 -15.14 -4.70 41.48
CA SER A 95 -14.58 -3.42 41.90
C SER A 95 -15.60 -2.27 41.80
N GLN A 96 -15.36 -1.16 42.52
CA GLN A 96 -16.26 0.01 42.53
C GLN A 96 -16.57 0.56 41.12
N LYS A 97 -15.59 0.58 40.22
CA LYS A 97 -15.79 1.06 38.83
C LYS A 97 -16.81 0.19 38.08
N LYS A 98 -16.70 -1.13 38.22
CA LYS A 98 -17.60 -2.12 37.58
C LYS A 98 -18.98 -2.09 38.22
N ALA A 99 -19.05 -1.92 39.54
CA ALA A 99 -20.30 -1.77 40.28
C ALA A 99 -21.15 -0.62 39.73
N ASN A 100 -20.56 0.54 39.45
CA ASN A 100 -21.27 1.70 38.89
C ASN A 100 -21.91 1.40 37.53
N LEU A 101 -21.29 0.56 36.69
CA LEU A 101 -21.86 0.13 35.41
C LEU A 101 -23.00 -0.88 35.62
N LEU A 102 -22.78 -1.86 36.49
CA LEU A 102 -23.75 -2.93 36.79
C LEU A 102 -25.00 -2.42 37.52
N GLU A 103 -24.93 -1.28 38.23
CA GLU A 103 -26.08 -0.62 38.87
C GLU A 103 -27.22 -0.35 37.87
N THR A 104 -26.88 -0.07 36.61
CA THR A 104 -27.87 0.16 35.55
C THR A 104 -28.74 -1.07 35.23
N LEU A 105 -28.31 -2.27 35.64
CA LEU A 105 -29.00 -3.54 35.39
C LEU A 105 -30.13 -3.85 36.37
N ARG A 106 -30.23 -3.15 37.51
CA ARG A 106 -31.24 -3.46 38.55
C ARG A 106 -32.67 -3.44 38.01
N LYS A 107 -33.06 -2.36 37.31
CA LYS A 107 -34.42 -2.24 36.73
C LYS A 107 -34.65 -3.26 35.59
N PRO A 108 -33.77 -3.36 34.57
CA PRO A 108 -33.89 -4.37 33.51
C PRO A 108 -34.02 -5.81 34.01
N ALA A 109 -33.21 -6.23 34.99
CA ALA A 109 -33.25 -7.60 35.50
C ALA A 109 -34.57 -7.92 36.21
N LYS A 110 -35.08 -6.98 37.00
CA LYS A 110 -36.38 -7.09 37.68
C LYS A 110 -37.54 -7.17 36.70
N GLU A 111 -37.51 -6.37 35.64
CA GLU A 111 -38.53 -6.38 34.58
C GLU A 111 -38.49 -7.67 33.74
N ALA A 112 -37.29 -8.21 33.46
CA ALA A 112 -37.11 -9.35 32.57
C ALA A 112 -37.41 -10.71 33.23
N VAL A 113 -36.91 -10.93 34.46
CA VAL A 113 -36.99 -12.24 35.13
C VAL A 113 -37.46 -12.17 36.58
N GLY A 114 -37.75 -10.97 37.09
CA GLY A 114 -38.18 -10.77 38.48
C GLY A 114 -37.07 -10.97 39.52
N ALA A 115 -35.80 -10.94 39.10
CA ALA A 115 -34.66 -11.10 39.98
C ALA A 115 -34.13 -9.74 40.47
N ASP A 116 -33.86 -9.64 41.78
CA ASP A 116 -33.23 -8.46 42.37
C ASP A 116 -31.70 -8.56 42.23
N VAL A 117 -31.08 -7.52 41.67
CA VAL A 117 -29.62 -7.43 41.50
C VAL A 117 -28.98 -6.85 42.75
N VAL A 118 -28.03 -7.58 43.33
CA VAL A 118 -27.25 -7.23 44.53
C VAL A 118 -25.78 -7.10 44.12
N ILE A 119 -25.17 -5.95 44.36
CA ILE A 119 -23.79 -5.67 43.96
C ILE A 119 -22.93 -5.56 45.22
N HIS A 120 -21.92 -6.41 45.29
CA HIS A 120 -20.93 -6.49 46.35
C HIS A 120 -19.64 -5.81 45.88
N VAL A 121 -19.26 -4.72 46.54
CA VAL A 121 -18.07 -3.94 46.13
C VAL A 121 -16.85 -4.37 46.93
N ARG A 122 -15.86 -4.93 46.23
CA ARG A 122 -14.56 -5.26 46.81
C ARG A 122 -13.67 -4.02 46.91
N ALA A 123 -13.29 -3.65 48.13
CA ALA A 123 -12.26 -2.65 48.39
C ALA A 123 -10.86 -3.21 48.10
N LYS A 124 -9.90 -2.36 47.70
CA LYS A 124 -8.54 -2.78 47.27
C LYS A 124 -7.76 -3.62 48.30
N ASN A 125 -8.06 -3.46 49.60
CA ASN A 125 -7.34 -4.14 50.70
C ASN A 125 -8.14 -5.30 51.31
N ASN A 126 -9.30 -5.63 50.74
CA ASN A 126 -10.18 -6.69 51.23
C ASN A 126 -10.07 -7.90 50.29
N ASP A 127 -9.84 -9.07 50.86
CA ASP A 127 -9.78 -10.35 50.15
C ASP A 127 -11.16 -10.76 49.57
N GLY A 128 -12.23 -10.13 50.04
CA GLY A 128 -13.60 -10.37 49.60
C GLY A 128 -14.27 -11.53 50.33
N THR A 129 -13.59 -12.15 51.30
CA THR A 129 -14.02 -13.39 51.96
C THR A 129 -15.39 -13.24 52.62
N GLY A 130 -15.62 -12.16 53.38
CA GLY A 130 -16.92 -11.90 54.01
C GLY A 130 -18.07 -11.69 53.03
N LEU A 131 -17.78 -11.07 51.86
CA LEU A 131 -18.77 -10.84 50.80
C LEU A 131 -19.13 -12.15 50.09
N MET A 132 -18.15 -13.03 49.87
CA MET A 132 -18.38 -14.37 49.31
C MET A 132 -19.25 -15.21 50.26
N GLU A 133 -18.99 -15.15 51.56
CA GLU A 133 -19.78 -15.85 52.59
C GLU A 133 -21.25 -15.40 52.58
N GLU A 134 -21.50 -14.09 52.39
CA GLU A 134 -22.84 -13.53 52.24
C GLU A 134 -23.56 -14.08 51.00
N MET A 135 -22.87 -14.18 49.86
CA MET A 135 -23.43 -14.78 48.63
C MET A 135 -23.77 -16.26 48.80
N LEU A 136 -22.90 -17.03 49.46
CA LEU A 136 -23.15 -18.45 49.74
C LEU A 136 -24.30 -18.62 50.75
N CYS A 137 -24.42 -17.73 51.74
CA CYS A 137 -25.53 -17.72 52.69
C CYS A 137 -26.87 -17.39 52.01
N ALA A 138 -26.89 -16.45 51.08
CA ALA A 138 -28.06 -16.14 50.26
C ALA A 138 -28.50 -17.35 49.41
N ALA A 139 -27.53 -18.10 48.84
CA ALA A 139 -27.81 -19.33 48.10
C ALA A 139 -28.49 -20.40 48.98
N ARG A 140 -28.02 -20.59 50.23
CA ARG A 140 -28.66 -21.49 51.22
C ARG A 140 -30.08 -21.08 51.53
N THR A 141 -30.30 -19.80 51.78
CA THR A 141 -31.59 -19.26 52.22
C THR A 141 -32.68 -19.38 51.14
N GLN A 142 -32.30 -19.32 49.86
CA GLN A 142 -33.25 -19.44 48.76
C GLN A 142 -33.61 -20.88 48.38
N SER A 143 -32.78 -21.88 48.73
CA SER A 143 -33.09 -23.27 48.41
C SER A 143 -34.15 -23.83 49.35
N LYS A 144 -35.05 -24.67 48.80
CA LYS A 144 -36.06 -25.41 49.55
C LYS A 144 -35.59 -26.81 49.97
N SER A 145 -34.37 -27.19 49.55
CA SER A 145 -33.76 -28.50 49.77
C SER A 145 -32.69 -28.42 50.85
N ASP A 146 -32.49 -29.50 51.61
CA ASP A 146 -31.39 -29.64 52.58
C ASP A 146 -30.01 -29.67 51.90
N SER A 147 -29.94 -29.98 50.60
CA SER A 147 -28.71 -29.94 49.80
C SER A 147 -28.86 -28.98 48.62
N VAL A 148 -28.16 -27.84 48.68
CA VAL A 148 -28.12 -26.86 47.58
C VAL A 148 -27.12 -27.31 46.52
N LEU A 149 -27.56 -27.31 45.26
CA LEU A 149 -26.70 -27.60 44.13
C LEU A 149 -26.28 -26.31 43.42
N VAL A 150 -24.97 -26.06 43.34
CA VAL A 150 -24.39 -24.91 42.64
C VAL A 150 -23.75 -25.38 41.34
N GLY A 151 -24.27 -24.86 40.23
CA GLY A 151 -23.69 -25.03 38.91
C GLY A 151 -22.45 -24.14 38.73
N TYR A 152 -21.35 -24.70 38.25
CA TYR A 152 -20.14 -23.96 37.93
C TYR A 152 -19.46 -24.52 36.67
N ILE A 153 -18.51 -23.78 36.11
CA ILE A 153 -17.73 -24.23 34.95
C ILE A 153 -16.53 -25.03 35.43
N THR A 154 -16.57 -26.36 35.28
CA THR A 154 -15.56 -27.27 35.83
C THR A 154 -14.18 -27.15 35.17
N LYS A 155 -14.14 -26.78 33.89
CA LYS A 155 -12.92 -26.77 33.06
C LYS A 155 -12.09 -25.50 33.20
N GLU A 156 -12.57 -24.48 33.91
CA GLU A 156 -11.84 -23.23 34.12
C GLU A 156 -11.08 -23.30 35.45
N ALA A 157 -9.75 -23.23 35.39
CA ALA A 157 -8.93 -23.19 36.58
C ALA A 157 -9.12 -21.83 37.28
N PRO A 158 -9.21 -21.80 38.63
CA PRO A 158 -9.26 -20.55 39.37
C PRO A 158 -7.89 -19.87 39.27
N GLU A 159 -7.85 -18.69 38.65
CA GLU A 159 -6.63 -17.89 38.51
C GLU A 159 -6.75 -16.57 39.25
N GLY A 160 -5.74 -16.27 40.07
CA GLY A 160 -5.66 -15.04 40.84
C GLY A 160 -6.38 -15.15 42.18
N LYS A 161 -5.90 -14.33 43.13
CA LYS A 161 -6.26 -14.40 44.55
C LYS A 161 -7.78 -14.46 44.81
N LEU A 162 -8.58 -13.68 44.06
CA LEU A 162 -10.03 -13.66 44.23
C LEU A 162 -10.70 -14.99 43.89
N LEU A 163 -10.30 -15.60 42.77
CA LEU A 163 -10.88 -16.84 42.28
C LEU A 163 -10.40 -18.04 43.07
N GLU A 164 -9.13 -18.04 43.47
CA GLU A 164 -8.55 -19.05 44.37
C GLU A 164 -9.33 -19.09 45.69
N THR A 165 -9.50 -17.93 46.35
CA THR A 165 -10.31 -17.83 47.58
C THR A 165 -11.78 -18.21 47.35
N TRP A 166 -12.38 -17.81 46.22
CA TRP A 166 -13.75 -18.21 45.88
C TRP A 166 -13.88 -19.73 45.72
N SER A 167 -12.95 -20.36 45.02
CA SER A 167 -12.93 -21.81 44.81
C SER A 167 -12.77 -22.56 46.13
N GLU A 168 -11.86 -22.12 47.00
CA GLU A 168 -11.70 -22.67 48.35
C GLU A 168 -12.98 -22.56 49.18
N LYS A 169 -13.65 -21.40 49.15
CA LYS A 169 -14.90 -21.17 49.86
C LYS A 169 -16.07 -21.96 49.29
N LEU A 170 -16.16 -22.07 47.96
CA LEU A 170 -17.20 -22.84 47.29
C LEU A 170 -17.05 -24.34 47.62
N ASN A 171 -15.82 -24.87 47.57
CA ASN A 171 -15.53 -26.25 47.95
C ASN A 171 -15.74 -26.50 49.46
N GLY A 172 -15.40 -25.54 50.31
CA GLY A 172 -15.61 -25.59 51.76
C GLY A 172 -17.06 -25.36 52.22
N SER A 173 -17.96 -24.98 51.31
CA SER A 173 -19.35 -24.63 51.64
C SER A 173 -20.27 -25.83 51.86
N GLY A 174 -19.84 -27.05 51.51
CA GLY A 174 -20.68 -28.25 51.60
C GLY A 174 -21.82 -28.32 50.57
N PHE A 175 -21.81 -27.46 49.54
CA PHE A 175 -22.74 -27.56 48.42
C PHE A 175 -22.39 -28.72 47.49
N GLN A 176 -23.40 -29.26 46.82
CA GLN A 176 -23.18 -30.14 45.68
C GLN A 176 -22.81 -29.29 44.47
N LEU A 177 -21.72 -29.62 43.79
CA LEU A 177 -21.23 -28.86 42.64
C LEU A 177 -21.53 -29.62 41.35
N GLY A 178 -22.16 -28.95 40.38
CA GLY A 178 -22.53 -29.52 39.08
C GLY A 178 -21.91 -28.76 37.91
N ASP A 179 -21.58 -29.48 36.83
CA ASP A 179 -21.04 -28.86 35.62
C ASP A 179 -22.16 -28.27 34.75
N VAL A 180 -22.09 -26.98 34.47
CA VAL A 180 -23.05 -26.26 33.61
C VAL A 180 -22.48 -25.89 32.24
N THR A 181 -21.28 -26.35 31.90
CA THR A 181 -20.60 -26.03 30.62
C THR A 181 -21.44 -26.39 29.39
N ASN A 182 -22.17 -27.51 29.47
CA ASN A 182 -23.06 -27.97 28.40
C ASN A 182 -24.29 -27.08 28.23
N GLY A 183 -24.84 -26.56 29.33
CA GLY A 183 -25.95 -25.61 29.33
C GLY A 183 -25.59 -24.32 28.60
N PHE A 184 -24.43 -23.73 28.92
CA PHE A 184 -23.93 -22.55 28.20
C PHE A 184 -23.62 -22.84 26.73
N SER A 185 -23.07 -24.02 26.43
CA SER A 185 -22.80 -24.40 25.03
C SER A 185 -24.07 -24.43 24.20
N GLU A 186 -25.16 -25.00 24.72
CA GLU A 186 -26.46 -25.00 24.02
C GLU A 186 -27.06 -23.60 23.92
N LEU A 187 -26.93 -22.79 24.99
CA LEU A 187 -27.42 -21.42 25.04
C LEU A 187 -26.77 -20.52 23.98
N PHE A 188 -25.46 -20.65 23.78
CA PHE A 188 -24.72 -19.84 22.79
C PHE A 188 -24.81 -20.40 21.38
N ALA A 189 -25.32 -21.61 21.17
CA ALA A 189 -25.25 -22.29 19.89
C ALA A 189 -25.99 -21.57 18.76
N VAL A 190 -27.20 -21.08 19.05
CA VAL A 190 -28.08 -20.41 18.07
C VAL A 190 -27.87 -18.91 18.12
N LYS A 191 -27.33 -18.34 17.04
CA LYS A 191 -26.93 -16.93 16.98
C LYS A 191 -28.10 -16.02 16.55
N ASP A 192 -28.30 -14.90 17.24
CA ASP A 192 -29.28 -13.88 16.86
C ASP A 192 -28.83 -13.03 15.64
N GLU A 193 -29.68 -12.15 15.08
CA GLU A 193 -29.36 -11.40 13.84
C GLU A 193 -28.16 -10.46 14.02
N SER A 194 -27.99 -9.89 15.21
CA SER A 194 -26.87 -9.01 15.52
C SER A 194 -25.57 -9.81 15.62
N GLU A 195 -25.63 -11.01 16.19
CA GLU A 195 -24.50 -11.93 16.29
C GLU A 195 -24.10 -12.46 14.91
N LEU A 196 -25.08 -12.86 14.10
CA LEU A 196 -24.86 -13.26 12.70
C LEU A 196 -24.18 -12.14 11.91
N THR A 197 -24.61 -10.89 12.10
CA THR A 197 -24.01 -9.73 11.43
C THR A 197 -22.55 -9.54 11.85
N CYS A 198 -22.23 -9.70 13.14
CA CYS A 198 -20.84 -9.61 13.63
C CYS A 198 -19.98 -10.74 13.06
N LEU A 199 -20.51 -11.97 13.03
CA LEU A 199 -19.83 -13.13 12.43
C LEU A 199 -19.60 -12.97 10.92
N LYS A 200 -20.57 -12.42 10.18
CA LYS A 200 -20.42 -12.09 8.75
C LYS A 200 -19.33 -11.04 8.52
N LYS A 201 -19.24 -10.02 9.38
CA LYS A 201 -18.17 -9.00 9.32
C LYS A 201 -16.80 -9.61 9.62
N ALA A 202 -16.70 -10.44 10.66
CA ALA A 202 -15.48 -11.16 11.00
C ALA A 202 -15.03 -12.06 9.83
N ALA A 203 -15.92 -12.90 9.30
CA ALA A 203 -15.60 -13.80 8.19
C ALA A 203 -15.22 -13.06 6.90
N TYR A 204 -15.88 -11.92 6.62
CA TYR A 204 -15.54 -11.06 5.48
C TYR A 204 -14.12 -10.47 5.62
N LEU A 205 -13.76 -10.01 6.82
CA LEU A 205 -12.40 -9.54 7.10
C LEU A 205 -11.37 -10.67 6.92
N THR A 206 -11.59 -11.83 7.56
CA THR A 206 -10.70 -13.00 7.42
C THR A 206 -10.47 -13.37 5.96
N SER A 207 -11.54 -13.42 5.16
CA SER A 207 -11.44 -13.77 3.74
C SER A 207 -10.76 -12.71 2.91
N SER A 208 -10.94 -11.43 3.26
CA SER A 208 -10.28 -10.30 2.61
C SER A 208 -8.79 -10.27 2.93
N VAL A 209 -8.39 -10.60 4.17
CA VAL A 209 -6.97 -10.72 4.55
C VAL A 209 -6.31 -11.88 3.82
N MET A 210 -6.94 -13.07 3.79
CA MET A 210 -6.42 -14.20 3.03
C MET A 210 -6.24 -13.84 1.54
N LYS A 211 -7.27 -13.27 0.91
CA LYS A 211 -7.28 -13.00 -0.53
C LYS A 211 -6.43 -11.81 -0.95
N ASN A 212 -6.50 -10.69 -0.24
CA ASN A 212 -5.90 -9.42 -0.69
C ASN A 212 -4.53 -9.16 -0.09
N PHE A 213 -4.14 -9.90 0.96
CA PHE A 213 -2.85 -9.75 1.61
C PHE A 213 -2.04 -11.04 1.56
N VAL A 214 -2.54 -12.14 2.15
CA VAL A 214 -1.74 -13.36 2.30
C VAL A 214 -1.43 -14.03 0.97
N VAL A 215 -2.42 -14.24 0.10
CA VAL A 215 -2.17 -14.84 -1.22
C VAL A 215 -1.18 -14.01 -2.03
N PRO A 216 -1.38 -12.69 -2.25
CA PRO A 216 -0.41 -11.84 -2.95
C PRO A 216 0.96 -11.79 -2.28
N LYS A 217 1.03 -11.86 -0.95
CA LYS A 217 2.30 -11.87 -0.21
C LYS A 217 3.02 -13.20 -0.39
N LEU A 218 2.32 -14.33 -0.38
CA LEU A 218 2.89 -15.65 -0.66
C LEU A 218 3.36 -15.74 -2.10
N GLU A 219 2.53 -15.33 -3.07
CA GLU A 219 2.91 -15.23 -4.50
C GLU A 219 4.16 -14.39 -4.65
N LYS A 220 4.19 -13.17 -4.10
CA LYS A 220 5.38 -12.31 -4.11
C LYS A 220 6.60 -12.95 -3.46
N ILE A 221 6.43 -13.65 -2.34
CA ILE A 221 7.54 -14.32 -1.65
C ILE A 221 8.10 -15.46 -2.50
N ILE A 222 7.22 -16.21 -3.14
CA ILE A 222 7.55 -17.33 -4.00
C ILE A 222 8.23 -16.82 -5.28
N ASP A 223 7.63 -15.84 -5.97
CA ASP A 223 8.11 -15.29 -7.24
C ASP A 223 9.46 -14.55 -7.08
N GLU A 224 9.67 -13.83 -5.98
CA GLU A 224 10.93 -13.14 -5.68
C GLU A 224 11.95 -14.03 -4.95
N GLU A 225 11.64 -15.32 -4.77
CA GLU A 225 12.42 -16.30 -4.00
C GLU A 225 12.88 -15.74 -2.63
N ASN A 226 11.96 -15.07 -1.95
CA ASN A 226 12.21 -14.45 -0.66
C ASN A 226 12.28 -15.46 0.49
N LYS A 227 13.43 -15.51 1.17
CA LYS A 227 13.51 -16.15 2.50
C LYS A 227 12.78 -15.32 3.56
N VAL A 228 11.58 -15.75 3.93
CA VAL A 228 10.78 -15.17 5.01
C VAL A 228 10.39 -16.28 5.98
N SER A 229 10.50 -16.06 7.29
CA SER A 229 10.09 -17.05 8.29
C SER A 229 8.56 -17.13 8.41
N HIS A 230 8.05 -18.27 8.88
CA HIS A 230 6.62 -18.40 9.16
C HIS A 230 6.15 -17.40 10.24
N SER A 231 7.00 -17.12 11.25
CA SER A 231 6.74 -16.10 12.29
C SER A 231 6.66 -14.68 11.73
N ALA A 232 7.53 -14.30 10.80
CA ALA A 232 7.45 -12.97 10.17
C ALA A 232 6.16 -12.80 9.34
N LEU A 233 5.74 -13.84 8.63
CA LEU A 233 4.46 -13.86 7.92
C LEU A 233 3.25 -13.77 8.86
N MET A 234 3.33 -14.42 10.01
CA MET A 234 2.33 -14.33 11.08
C MET A 234 2.19 -12.88 11.57
N ASP A 235 3.30 -12.24 11.95
CA ASP A 235 3.31 -10.86 12.48
C ASP A 235 2.78 -9.86 11.45
N ASP A 236 3.20 -9.99 10.19
CA ASP A 236 2.73 -9.17 9.08
C ASP A 236 1.22 -9.33 8.87
N THR A 237 0.71 -10.56 8.95
CA THR A 237 -0.72 -10.85 8.78
C THR A 237 -1.53 -10.33 9.97
N GLU A 238 -1.03 -10.45 11.18
CA GLU A 238 -1.65 -9.93 12.40
C GLU A 238 -1.83 -8.41 12.32
N LYS A 239 -0.78 -7.67 11.93
CA LYS A 239 -0.84 -6.22 11.72
C LYS A 239 -1.90 -5.81 10.70
N VAL A 240 -2.18 -6.65 9.71
CA VAL A 240 -3.20 -6.38 8.67
C VAL A 240 -4.61 -6.71 9.15
N ILE A 241 -4.77 -7.72 10.01
CA ILE A 241 -6.06 -8.01 10.64
C ILE A 241 -6.47 -6.85 11.55
N LEU A 242 -5.54 -6.37 12.39
CA LEU A 242 -5.78 -5.28 13.33
C LEU A 242 -6.05 -3.93 12.64
N ASP A 243 -5.52 -3.73 11.42
CA ASP A 243 -5.78 -2.57 10.58
C ASP A 243 -6.51 -2.96 9.27
N PRO A 244 -7.86 -3.11 9.31
CA PRO A 244 -8.64 -3.54 8.15
C PRO A 244 -8.59 -2.55 6.97
N SER A 245 -8.11 -1.33 7.18
CA SER A 245 -7.96 -0.34 6.10
C SER A 245 -6.92 -0.77 5.05
N LYS A 246 -5.88 -1.50 5.47
CA LYS A 246 -4.82 -2.05 4.59
C LYS A 246 -5.36 -3.01 3.52
N VAL A 247 -6.46 -3.70 3.81
CA VAL A 247 -7.15 -4.62 2.88
C VAL A 247 -8.42 -4.02 2.27
N LYS A 248 -8.59 -2.70 2.34
CA LYS A 248 -9.74 -1.94 1.80
C LYS A 248 -11.08 -2.34 2.43
N VAL A 249 -11.06 -2.84 3.68
CA VAL A 249 -12.25 -3.25 4.42
C VAL A 249 -12.69 -2.13 5.37
N LYS A 250 -13.92 -1.62 5.18
CA LYS A 250 -14.51 -0.56 6.00
C LYS A 250 -15.12 -1.11 7.29
N LEU A 251 -14.28 -1.59 8.20
CA LEU A 251 -14.68 -1.97 9.56
C LEU A 251 -14.00 -1.05 10.58
N LYS A 252 -14.64 -0.90 11.74
CA LYS A 252 -14.07 -0.12 12.85
C LYS A 252 -12.94 -0.92 13.49
N ALA A 253 -11.71 -0.41 13.43
CA ALA A 253 -10.53 -1.08 13.99
C ALA A 253 -10.67 -1.35 15.50
N GLU A 254 -11.32 -0.46 16.26
CA GLU A 254 -11.62 -0.63 17.71
C GLU A 254 -12.40 -1.91 18.05
N ASN A 255 -13.09 -2.49 17.07
CA ASN A 255 -13.93 -3.67 17.25
C ASN A 255 -13.31 -4.94 16.63
N VAL A 256 -12.11 -4.82 16.06
CA VAL A 256 -11.42 -5.90 15.35
C VAL A 256 -10.29 -6.41 16.23
N ASP A 257 -10.13 -7.73 16.24
CA ASP A 257 -9.06 -8.43 16.95
C ASP A 257 -8.72 -9.73 16.20
N ILE A 258 -7.62 -10.39 16.56
CA ILE A 258 -7.27 -11.71 16.04
C ILE A 258 -7.97 -12.82 16.84
N CYS A 259 -8.29 -13.94 16.20
CA CYS A 259 -8.82 -15.11 16.92
C CYS A 259 -7.71 -15.90 17.61
N TYR A 260 -6.59 -16.01 16.93
CA TYR A 260 -5.36 -16.69 17.31
C TYR A 260 -4.25 -16.14 16.39
N PRO A 261 -2.97 -16.22 16.77
CA PRO A 261 -1.87 -15.81 15.90
C PRO A 261 -1.93 -16.54 14.55
N PRO A 262 -1.91 -15.85 13.40
CA PRO A 262 -2.02 -16.50 12.09
C PRO A 262 -1.00 -17.62 11.90
N ILE A 263 -1.44 -18.78 11.40
CA ILE A 263 -0.62 -19.98 11.31
C ILE A 263 -0.12 -20.16 9.88
N PHE A 264 1.20 -20.25 9.73
CA PHE A 264 1.88 -20.60 8.49
C PHE A 264 2.75 -21.83 8.73
N GLN A 265 2.65 -22.83 7.86
CA GLN A 265 3.42 -24.08 7.95
C GLN A 265 3.86 -24.52 6.55
N SER A 266 5.11 -24.95 6.42
CA SER A 266 5.68 -25.53 5.20
C SER A 266 6.92 -26.37 5.56
N GLY A 267 7.53 -27.04 4.57
CA GLY A 267 8.84 -27.68 4.76
C GLY A 267 8.85 -28.99 5.56
N GLY A 268 7.71 -29.68 5.64
CA GLY A 268 7.60 -31.03 6.22
C GLY A 268 7.15 -31.07 7.67
N GLU A 269 7.13 -29.92 8.34
CA GLU A 269 6.63 -29.76 9.71
C GLU A 269 5.21 -29.20 9.70
N PHE A 270 4.24 -30.07 9.96
CA PHE A 270 2.83 -29.70 9.93
C PHE A 270 2.11 -30.13 11.21
N ASP A 271 1.34 -29.22 11.78
CA ASP A 271 0.46 -29.48 12.91
C ASP A 271 -0.93 -28.92 12.62
N LEU A 272 -1.89 -29.82 12.39
CA LEU A 272 -3.29 -29.44 12.11
C LEU A 272 -4.12 -29.24 13.39
N ARG A 273 -3.49 -29.29 14.57
CA ARG A 273 -4.19 -28.98 15.82
C ARG A 273 -4.44 -27.47 15.90
N PRO A 274 -5.57 -27.04 16.50
CA PRO A 274 -5.83 -25.61 16.73
C PRO A 274 -4.81 -24.90 17.63
N SER A 275 -3.97 -25.65 18.33
CA SER A 275 -2.89 -25.15 19.19
C SER A 275 -1.56 -24.97 18.46
N ALA A 276 -1.54 -25.17 17.14
CA ALA A 276 -0.35 -24.97 16.34
C ALA A 276 0.03 -23.49 16.30
N SER A 277 1.33 -23.23 16.20
CA SER A 277 1.90 -21.90 16.03
C SER A 277 2.81 -21.90 14.80
N SER A 278 3.00 -20.73 14.21
CA SER A 278 4.04 -20.52 13.20
C SER A 278 5.41 -20.64 13.87
N ASN A 279 6.33 -21.40 13.27
CA ASN A 279 7.70 -21.55 13.77
C ASN A 279 8.63 -20.48 13.14
N ASP A 280 9.92 -20.48 13.50
CA ASP A 280 10.90 -19.54 12.95
C ASP A 280 11.60 -20.06 11.68
N ASP A 281 11.18 -21.22 11.16
CA ASP A 281 11.73 -21.73 9.91
C ASP A 281 11.29 -20.87 8.73
N TYR A 282 12.15 -20.83 7.71
CA TYR A 282 11.85 -20.18 6.44
C TYR A 282 10.76 -20.94 5.68
N LEU A 283 9.89 -20.17 5.02
CA LEU A 283 8.91 -20.68 4.08
C LEU A 283 9.61 -21.52 3.01
N TYR A 284 9.11 -22.73 2.79
CA TYR A 284 9.66 -23.71 1.88
C TYR A 284 8.70 -23.94 0.71
N TYR A 285 9.17 -23.64 -0.49
CA TYR A 285 8.38 -23.60 -1.72
C TYR A 285 9.13 -24.21 -2.92
N ASP A 286 10.11 -25.08 -2.69
CA ASP A 286 10.72 -25.88 -3.77
C ASP A 286 9.70 -26.85 -4.41
N SER A 287 10.05 -27.51 -5.50
CA SER A 287 9.14 -28.42 -6.18
C SER A 287 8.55 -29.52 -5.26
N SER A 288 7.26 -29.81 -5.46
CA SER A 288 6.45 -30.72 -4.64
C SER A 288 6.26 -30.27 -3.18
N SER A 289 6.20 -28.96 -2.94
CA SER A 289 5.94 -28.37 -1.63
C SER A 289 4.48 -28.08 -1.36
N VAL A 290 4.15 -27.98 -0.07
CA VAL A 290 2.82 -27.64 0.43
C VAL A 290 2.95 -26.53 1.46
N ILE A 291 2.16 -25.48 1.30
CA ILE A 291 2.08 -24.36 2.23
C ILE A 291 0.69 -24.33 2.84
N LEU A 292 0.63 -24.36 4.16
CA LEU A 292 -0.59 -24.31 4.95
C LEU A 292 -0.72 -22.94 5.60
N CYS A 293 -1.86 -22.28 5.38
CA CYS A 293 -2.19 -21.01 6.02
C CYS A 293 -3.55 -21.09 6.70
N ALA A 294 -3.61 -20.71 7.98
CA ALA A 294 -4.86 -20.57 8.73
C ALA A 294 -4.94 -19.21 9.41
N ILE A 295 -6.04 -18.51 9.17
CA ILE A 295 -6.27 -17.14 9.64
C ILE A 295 -7.66 -17.07 10.27
N GLY A 296 -7.78 -16.35 11.37
CA GLY A 296 -9.07 -16.04 11.98
C GLY A 296 -9.09 -14.62 12.53
N SER A 297 -10.05 -13.82 12.10
CA SER A 297 -10.33 -12.50 12.66
C SER A 297 -11.58 -12.51 13.52
N ARG A 298 -11.61 -11.62 14.50
CA ARG A 298 -12.68 -11.44 15.48
C ARG A 298 -13.27 -10.04 15.30
N TYR A 299 -14.60 -9.94 15.31
CA TYR A 299 -15.30 -8.64 15.25
C TYR A 299 -16.34 -8.56 16.36
N ASN A 300 -16.28 -7.53 17.22
CA ASN A 300 -17.12 -7.41 18.42
C ASN A 300 -17.14 -8.71 19.25
N SER A 301 -15.96 -9.30 19.47
CA SER A 301 -15.78 -10.57 20.18
C SER A 301 -16.27 -11.84 19.47
N TYR A 302 -16.85 -11.77 18.27
CA TYR A 302 -17.26 -12.95 17.50
C TYR A 302 -16.18 -13.41 16.52
N CYS A 303 -15.82 -14.69 16.61
CA CYS A 303 -14.71 -15.31 15.89
C CYS A 303 -15.12 -15.86 14.51
N SER A 304 -14.17 -15.83 13.58
CA SER A 304 -14.28 -16.52 12.30
C SER A 304 -12.98 -17.23 11.97
N ASN A 305 -13.02 -18.19 11.04
CA ASN A 305 -11.86 -18.98 10.67
C ASN A 305 -11.86 -19.33 9.19
N LEU A 306 -10.66 -19.34 8.61
CA LEU A 306 -10.38 -19.73 7.24
C LEU A 306 -9.02 -20.43 7.20
N ALA A 307 -8.94 -21.59 6.54
CA ALA A 307 -7.66 -22.23 6.24
C ALA A 307 -7.62 -22.68 4.79
N ARG A 308 -6.45 -22.48 4.17
CA ARG A 308 -6.16 -22.87 2.79
C ARG A 308 -4.82 -23.59 2.74
N THR A 309 -4.74 -24.52 1.79
CA THR A 309 -3.49 -25.18 1.43
C THR A 309 -3.13 -24.76 0.02
N PHE A 310 -1.91 -24.29 -0.17
CA PHE A 310 -1.32 -23.95 -1.46
C PHE A 310 -0.33 -25.04 -1.85
N LEU A 311 -0.33 -25.40 -3.12
CA LEU A 311 0.44 -26.50 -3.68
C LEU A 311 1.47 -25.93 -4.67
N ILE A 312 2.73 -26.30 -4.53
CA ILE A 312 3.82 -25.79 -5.37
C ILE A 312 4.45 -26.96 -6.13
N ASP A 313 4.38 -26.94 -7.47
CA ASP A 313 4.73 -28.07 -8.36
C ASP A 313 4.22 -29.42 -7.82
N ALA A 314 2.92 -29.49 -7.54
CA ALA A 314 2.35 -30.64 -6.84
C ALA A 314 2.47 -31.93 -7.65
N ASN A 315 2.90 -32.99 -6.95
CA ASN A 315 2.86 -34.35 -7.48
C ASN A 315 1.41 -34.83 -7.64
N PRO A 316 1.11 -35.71 -8.62
CA PRO A 316 -0.19 -36.39 -8.73
C PRO A 316 -0.79 -36.91 -7.41
N LEU A 317 0.03 -37.38 -6.45
CA LEU A 317 -0.46 -37.79 -5.14
C LEU A 317 -1.01 -36.61 -4.31
N GLN A 318 -0.29 -35.48 -4.28
CA GLN A 318 -0.70 -34.27 -3.56
C GLN A 318 -1.96 -33.67 -4.18
N SER A 319 -2.01 -33.57 -5.51
CA SER A 319 -3.18 -33.09 -6.25
C SER A 319 -4.41 -33.97 -6.01
N LYS A 320 -4.27 -35.31 -6.11
CA LYS A 320 -5.35 -36.25 -5.81
C LYS A 320 -5.82 -36.13 -4.35
N ALA A 321 -4.89 -36.03 -3.40
CA ALA A 321 -5.23 -35.90 -1.98
C ALA A 321 -5.99 -34.58 -1.69
N TYR A 322 -5.60 -33.48 -2.34
CA TYR A 322 -6.29 -32.20 -2.23
C TYR A 322 -7.70 -32.25 -2.84
N GLU A 323 -7.87 -32.84 -4.03
CA GLU A 323 -9.20 -33.00 -4.65
C GLU A 323 -10.16 -33.83 -3.79
N VAL A 324 -9.67 -34.94 -3.21
CA VAL A 324 -10.45 -35.77 -2.29
C VAL A 324 -10.80 -34.97 -1.03
N LEU A 325 -9.85 -34.20 -0.49
CA LEU A 325 -10.09 -33.35 0.67
C LEU A 325 -11.17 -32.29 0.39
N LEU A 326 -11.09 -31.64 -0.78
CA LEU A 326 -12.06 -30.63 -1.23
C LEU A 326 -13.47 -31.24 -1.32
N LYS A 327 -13.62 -32.39 -1.97
CA LYS A 327 -14.91 -33.09 -2.06
C LYS A 327 -15.44 -33.52 -0.69
N ALA A 328 -14.57 -34.01 0.19
CA ALA A 328 -14.95 -34.40 1.54
C ALA A 328 -15.40 -33.19 2.39
N HIS A 329 -14.71 -32.06 2.24
CA HIS A 329 -15.06 -30.79 2.88
C HIS A 329 -16.42 -30.26 2.40
N ASP A 330 -16.65 -30.23 1.09
CA ASP A 330 -17.94 -29.82 0.52
C ASP A 330 -19.10 -30.74 0.93
N SER A 331 -18.85 -32.05 1.02
CA SER A 331 -19.82 -33.02 1.54
C SER A 331 -20.16 -32.78 3.01
N ALA A 332 -19.16 -32.46 3.84
CA ALA A 332 -19.37 -32.10 5.24
C ALA A 332 -20.22 -30.82 5.36
N ILE A 333 -19.91 -29.79 4.57
CA ILE A 333 -20.70 -28.55 4.52
C ILE A 333 -22.14 -28.85 4.09
N ALA A 334 -22.34 -29.63 3.02
CA ALA A 334 -23.67 -29.95 2.52
C ALA A 334 -24.54 -30.74 3.52
N ALA A 335 -23.91 -31.47 4.44
CA ALA A 335 -24.59 -32.20 5.51
C ALA A 335 -25.05 -31.32 6.68
N LEU A 336 -24.57 -30.08 6.80
CA LEU A 336 -24.93 -29.13 7.87
C LEU A 336 -26.33 -28.52 7.68
N LYS A 337 -27.37 -29.34 7.73
CA LYS A 337 -28.77 -28.91 7.58
C LYS A 337 -29.52 -29.04 8.91
N PRO A 338 -30.50 -28.16 9.19
CA PRO A 338 -31.34 -28.31 10.38
C PRO A 338 -31.99 -29.69 10.46
N GLY A 339 -32.03 -30.25 11.67
CA GLY A 339 -32.58 -31.59 11.94
C GLY A 339 -31.60 -32.74 11.71
N ASN A 340 -30.48 -32.53 11.00
CA ASN A 340 -29.42 -33.54 10.94
C ASN A 340 -28.65 -33.60 12.27
N LYS A 341 -28.04 -34.75 12.55
CA LYS A 341 -27.09 -34.91 13.65
C LYS A 341 -25.77 -34.20 13.32
N VAL A 342 -25.11 -33.65 14.34
CA VAL A 342 -23.76 -33.05 14.22
C VAL A 342 -22.75 -34.08 13.67
N SER A 343 -22.88 -35.35 14.04
CA SER A 343 -22.07 -36.47 13.53
C SER A 343 -22.23 -36.72 12.03
N ALA A 344 -23.35 -36.31 11.42
CA ALA A 344 -23.62 -36.52 10.00
C ALA A 344 -22.59 -35.80 9.11
N ALA A 345 -22.10 -34.63 9.51
CA ALA A 345 -21.09 -33.89 8.75
C ALA A 345 -19.76 -34.65 8.67
N PHE A 346 -19.29 -35.19 9.79
CA PHE A 346 -18.07 -36.00 9.83
C PHE A 346 -18.24 -37.31 9.05
N GLN A 347 -19.39 -37.98 9.20
CA GLN A 347 -19.69 -39.21 8.45
C GLN A 347 -19.78 -38.97 6.94
N ALA A 348 -20.31 -37.82 6.50
CA ALA A 348 -20.39 -37.45 5.10
C ALA A 348 -19.00 -37.27 4.47
N ALA A 349 -18.07 -36.62 5.18
CA ALA A 349 -16.67 -36.53 4.77
C ALA A 349 -15.99 -37.91 4.72
N ALA A 350 -16.12 -38.71 5.78
CA ALA A 350 -15.52 -40.03 5.87
C ALA A 350 -15.98 -40.97 4.73
N LYS A 351 -17.27 -40.93 4.36
CA LYS A 351 -17.83 -41.71 3.25
C LYS A 351 -17.24 -41.34 1.88
N VAL A 352 -16.94 -40.06 1.65
CA VAL A 352 -16.31 -39.62 0.39
C VAL A 352 -14.90 -40.19 0.31
N ILE A 353 -14.14 -40.11 1.41
CA ILE A 353 -12.76 -40.59 1.49
C ILE A 353 -12.72 -42.12 1.35
N GLU A 354 -13.59 -42.85 2.05
CA GLU A 354 -13.71 -44.30 1.94
C GLU A 354 -14.02 -44.77 0.51
N LYS A 355 -14.78 -43.97 -0.25
CA LYS A 355 -15.16 -44.28 -1.63
C LYS A 355 -14.05 -43.98 -2.65
N GLU A 356 -13.37 -42.83 -2.54
CA GLU A 356 -12.43 -42.34 -3.56
C GLU A 356 -10.97 -42.65 -3.25
N ALA A 357 -10.58 -42.68 -1.97
CA ALA A 357 -9.21 -42.89 -1.51
C ALA A 357 -9.19 -43.47 -0.08
N PRO A 358 -9.57 -44.75 0.11
CA PRO A 358 -9.62 -45.39 1.43
C PRO A 358 -8.25 -45.40 2.14
N GLU A 359 -7.16 -45.33 1.39
CA GLU A 359 -5.79 -45.20 1.89
C GLU A 359 -5.55 -43.93 2.73
N LEU A 360 -6.31 -42.86 2.50
CA LEU A 360 -6.17 -41.59 3.22
C LEU A 360 -6.99 -41.53 4.52
N LEU A 361 -7.88 -42.48 4.75
CA LEU A 361 -8.78 -42.49 5.91
C LEU A 361 -8.05 -42.50 7.27
N PRO A 362 -6.96 -43.26 7.48
CA PRO A 362 -6.20 -43.22 8.73
C PRO A 362 -5.53 -41.87 9.01
N HIS A 363 -5.29 -41.08 7.97
CA HIS A 363 -4.65 -39.78 8.03
C HIS A 363 -5.65 -38.63 8.24
N LEU A 364 -6.96 -38.90 8.15
CA LEU A 364 -7.99 -37.88 8.34
C LEU A 364 -7.99 -37.31 9.77
N THR A 365 -8.20 -36.00 9.89
CA THR A 365 -8.42 -35.38 11.20
C THR A 365 -9.58 -36.05 11.96
N LYS A 366 -9.43 -36.23 13.27
CA LYS A 366 -10.46 -36.87 14.12
C LYS A 366 -11.78 -36.08 14.22
N THR A 367 -11.77 -34.83 13.79
CA THR A 367 -12.90 -33.91 13.80
C THR A 367 -12.93 -33.14 12.48
N ALA A 368 -14.13 -32.86 11.98
CA ALA A 368 -14.37 -31.96 10.86
C ALA A 368 -14.60 -30.49 11.31
N GLY A 369 -14.11 -30.14 12.51
CA GLY A 369 -14.24 -28.82 13.12
C GLY A 369 -15.20 -28.75 14.31
N THR A 370 -15.68 -27.54 14.62
CA THR A 370 -16.52 -27.25 15.79
C THR A 370 -17.48 -26.08 15.55
N GLY A 371 -18.47 -25.90 16.43
CA GLY A 371 -19.20 -24.63 16.53
C GLY A 371 -18.24 -23.46 16.79
N ILE A 372 -18.59 -22.28 16.28
CA ILE A 372 -17.84 -21.04 16.42
C ILE A 372 -18.76 -19.86 16.71
N GLY A 373 -18.31 -18.94 17.55
CA GLY A 373 -19.10 -17.80 18.02
C GLY A 373 -18.25 -16.84 18.84
N LEU A 374 -18.67 -16.58 20.08
CA LEU A 374 -17.85 -15.85 21.06
C LEU A 374 -16.62 -16.66 21.49
N GLU A 375 -16.75 -17.98 21.45
CA GLU A 375 -15.65 -18.92 21.57
C GLU A 375 -15.18 -19.30 20.16
N PHE A 376 -13.86 -19.34 19.98
CA PHE A 376 -13.27 -19.91 18.76
C PHE A 376 -13.64 -21.39 18.57
N ARG A 377 -13.75 -22.13 19.69
CA ARG A 377 -14.07 -23.56 19.70
C ARG A 377 -15.19 -23.89 20.69
N GLU A 378 -16.42 -24.01 20.19
CA GLU A 378 -17.55 -24.48 20.99
C GLU A 378 -17.49 -26.00 21.16
N SER A 379 -16.86 -26.46 22.26
CA SER A 379 -16.58 -27.88 22.49
C SER A 379 -17.83 -28.79 22.51
N GLY A 380 -19.00 -28.27 22.91
CA GLY A 380 -20.27 -28.99 22.88
C GLY A 380 -20.77 -29.34 21.47
N PHE A 381 -20.31 -28.59 20.46
CA PHE A 381 -20.71 -28.73 19.06
C PHE A 381 -19.52 -29.15 18.17
N SER A 382 -18.71 -30.09 18.65
CA SER A 382 -17.64 -30.67 17.83
C SER A 382 -18.21 -31.61 16.76
N LEU A 383 -17.77 -31.41 15.51
CA LEU A 383 -18.13 -32.18 14.32
C LEU A 383 -17.33 -33.49 14.29
N ASN A 384 -17.68 -34.43 15.16
CA ASN A 384 -17.04 -35.74 15.26
C ASN A 384 -18.09 -36.86 15.15
N ALA A 385 -17.64 -38.09 14.93
CA ALA A 385 -18.52 -39.24 14.72
C ALA A 385 -19.46 -39.57 15.91
N LYS A 386 -19.16 -39.08 17.12
CA LYS A 386 -19.86 -39.42 18.37
C LYS A 386 -20.94 -38.40 18.77
N ASN A 387 -20.97 -37.23 18.14
CA ASN A 387 -21.87 -36.15 18.56
C ASN A 387 -23.25 -36.27 17.91
N ASP A 388 -24.22 -36.78 18.67
CA ASP A 388 -25.59 -37.00 18.21
C ASP A 388 -26.54 -35.80 18.39
N ARG A 389 -26.03 -34.63 18.80
CA ARG A 389 -26.85 -33.41 18.91
C ARG A 389 -27.45 -33.03 17.56
N LEU A 390 -28.62 -32.40 17.58
CA LEU A 390 -29.31 -31.95 16.37
C LEU A 390 -28.87 -30.54 15.98
N LEU A 391 -28.64 -30.35 14.69
CA LEU A 391 -28.36 -29.06 14.10
C LEU A 391 -29.62 -28.20 14.06
N LYS A 392 -29.49 -26.94 14.44
CA LYS A 392 -30.55 -25.93 14.39
C LYS A 392 -30.16 -24.84 13.39
N ALA A 393 -31.16 -24.20 12.79
CA ALA A 393 -30.91 -23.02 11.97
C ALA A 393 -30.22 -21.93 12.80
N ARG A 394 -29.36 -21.13 12.15
CA ARG A 394 -28.56 -20.06 12.74
C ARG A 394 -27.43 -20.53 13.67
N MET A 395 -27.14 -21.83 13.72
CA MET A 395 -25.86 -22.32 14.23
C MET A 395 -24.75 -22.00 13.24
N ILE A 396 -23.53 -21.78 13.75
CA ILE A 396 -22.35 -21.47 12.93
C ILE A 396 -21.23 -22.43 13.31
N PHE A 397 -20.57 -22.96 12.29
CA PHE A 397 -19.50 -23.93 12.42
C PHE A 397 -18.24 -23.45 11.70
N ASN A 398 -17.10 -23.64 12.34
CA ASN A 398 -15.80 -23.72 11.68
C ASN A 398 -15.67 -25.16 11.16
N VAL A 399 -15.90 -25.37 9.87
CA VAL A 399 -15.76 -26.67 9.21
C VAL A 399 -14.31 -26.82 8.77
N SER A 400 -13.51 -27.50 9.57
CA SER A 400 -12.07 -27.69 9.38
C SER A 400 -11.74 -29.16 9.24
N LEU A 401 -11.23 -29.56 8.07
CA LEU A 401 -10.93 -30.94 7.71
C LEU A 401 -9.54 -31.01 7.06
N GLY A 402 -8.76 -32.03 7.38
CA GLY A 402 -7.43 -32.20 6.82
C GLY A 402 -6.90 -33.63 6.84
N PHE A 403 -5.79 -33.85 6.14
CA PHE A 403 -5.01 -35.08 6.19
C PHE A 403 -3.65 -34.82 6.86
N GLN A 404 -3.30 -35.66 7.82
CA GLN A 404 -2.09 -35.56 8.63
C GLN A 404 -1.05 -36.59 8.21
N ASN A 405 0.22 -36.19 8.17
CA ASN A 405 1.37 -37.09 8.01
C ASN A 405 1.27 -37.99 6.76
N LEU A 406 0.94 -37.41 5.61
CA LEU A 406 1.04 -38.12 4.33
C LEU A 406 2.50 -38.22 3.92
N HIS A 407 2.90 -39.37 3.39
CA HIS A 407 4.28 -39.64 3.01
C HIS A 407 4.46 -39.71 1.49
N MET A 408 5.54 -39.11 1.00
CA MET A 408 6.01 -39.18 -0.38
C MET A 408 7.37 -39.86 -0.46
N LYS A 409 7.64 -40.52 -1.58
CA LYS A 409 8.96 -41.10 -1.86
C LYS A 409 9.83 -40.03 -2.52
N THR A 410 10.44 -39.16 -1.73
CA THR A 410 11.38 -38.13 -2.22
C THR A 410 12.77 -38.33 -1.60
N LYS A 411 13.81 -37.79 -2.25
CA LYS A 411 15.18 -37.78 -1.70
C LYS A 411 15.39 -36.67 -0.67
N ASN A 412 14.49 -35.67 -0.62
CA ASN A 412 14.59 -34.51 0.25
C ASN A 412 13.69 -34.71 1.49
N PRO A 413 14.24 -34.66 2.72
CA PRO A 413 13.46 -34.88 3.95
C PRO A 413 12.34 -33.85 4.16
N LYS A 414 12.49 -32.62 3.63
CA LYS A 414 11.49 -31.54 3.77
C LYS A 414 10.23 -31.74 2.92
N THR A 415 10.29 -32.57 1.89
CA THR A 415 9.14 -32.93 1.05
C THR A 415 8.64 -34.36 1.30
N GLU A 416 9.31 -35.12 2.16
CA GLU A 416 8.92 -36.51 2.44
C GLU A 416 7.55 -36.57 3.15
N LYS A 417 7.28 -35.66 4.07
CA LYS A 417 6.03 -35.59 4.83
C LYS A 417 5.26 -34.34 4.46
N PHE A 418 3.96 -34.46 4.27
CA PHE A 418 3.08 -33.31 4.07
C PHE A 418 1.71 -33.50 4.72
N SER A 419 1.03 -32.39 4.95
CA SER A 419 -0.36 -32.38 5.44
C SER A 419 -1.18 -31.39 4.63
N LEU A 420 -2.50 -31.60 4.57
CA LEU A 420 -3.44 -30.74 3.86
C LEU A 420 -4.55 -30.31 4.81
N LEU A 421 -5.04 -29.08 4.70
CA LEU A 421 -6.09 -28.51 5.56
C LEU A 421 -6.98 -27.56 4.75
N LEU A 422 -8.28 -27.72 4.93
CA LEU A 422 -9.28 -26.77 4.48
C LEU A 422 -10.19 -26.41 5.65
N ALA A 423 -10.37 -25.11 5.88
CA ALA A 423 -11.34 -24.63 6.86
C ALA A 423 -12.16 -23.46 6.33
N ASP A 424 -13.45 -23.46 6.65
CA ASP A 424 -14.38 -22.38 6.29
C ASP A 424 -15.39 -22.14 7.41
N THR A 425 -15.86 -20.90 7.53
CA THR A 425 -16.92 -20.53 8.48
C THR A 425 -18.29 -20.63 7.80
N VAL A 426 -19.17 -21.47 8.34
CA VAL A 426 -20.44 -21.87 7.70
C VAL A 426 -21.63 -21.63 8.62
N VAL A 427 -22.69 -21.02 8.07
CA VAL A 427 -23.97 -20.81 8.75
C VAL A 427 -24.98 -21.85 8.30
N VAL A 428 -25.66 -22.47 9.27
CA VAL A 428 -26.78 -23.38 9.02
C VAL A 428 -28.04 -22.57 8.72
N VAL A 429 -28.64 -22.77 7.54
CA VAL A 429 -29.85 -22.04 7.09
C VAL A 429 -31.02 -23.00 6.94
N SER A 430 -32.25 -22.53 7.19
CA SER A 430 -33.47 -23.36 7.16
C SER A 430 -33.86 -23.91 5.79
N ASP A 431 -33.79 -23.07 4.74
CA ASP A 431 -34.47 -23.34 3.46
C ASP A 431 -33.53 -23.47 2.25
N LYS A 432 -32.21 -23.42 2.47
CA LYS A 432 -31.17 -23.43 1.41
C LYS A 432 -29.99 -24.32 1.81
N SER A 433 -29.06 -24.51 0.89
CA SER A 433 -27.72 -25.01 1.24
C SER A 433 -27.08 -24.10 2.28
N PRO A 434 -26.23 -24.64 3.18
CA PRO A 434 -25.53 -23.84 4.17
C PRO A 434 -24.75 -22.68 3.54
N GLU A 435 -24.76 -21.53 4.19
CA GLU A 435 -24.11 -20.31 3.69
C GLU A 435 -22.64 -20.32 4.14
N VAL A 436 -21.71 -20.38 3.20
CA VAL A 436 -20.26 -20.31 3.48
C VAL A 436 -19.86 -18.83 3.51
N LEU A 437 -19.55 -18.31 4.70
CA LEU A 437 -19.24 -16.89 4.88
C LEU A 437 -17.86 -16.51 4.30
N THR A 438 -16.98 -17.50 4.17
CA THR A 438 -15.60 -17.35 3.68
C THR A 438 -15.42 -17.73 2.20
N GLN A 439 -16.52 -17.80 1.44
CA GLN A 439 -16.53 -18.23 0.04
C GLN A 439 -15.75 -17.31 -0.92
N SER A 440 -15.45 -16.06 -0.52
CA SER A 440 -14.74 -15.10 -1.39
C SER A 440 -13.30 -15.48 -1.69
N CYS A 441 -12.71 -16.41 -0.92
CA CYS A 441 -11.39 -16.99 -1.17
C CYS A 441 -11.57 -18.37 -1.81
N SER A 442 -11.03 -18.56 -3.02
CA SER A 442 -11.16 -19.82 -3.76
C SER A 442 -10.46 -20.98 -3.03
N LYS A 443 -10.94 -22.18 -3.32
CA LYS A 443 -10.38 -23.47 -2.88
C LYS A 443 -10.33 -24.48 -4.02
N ALA A 444 -10.51 -24.02 -5.26
CA ALA A 444 -10.37 -24.87 -6.44
C ALA A 444 -8.89 -25.15 -6.69
N LEU A 445 -8.56 -26.39 -7.10
CA LEU A 445 -7.17 -26.81 -7.30
C LEU A 445 -6.39 -25.84 -8.21
N LYS A 446 -7.00 -25.43 -9.32
CA LYS A 446 -6.41 -24.48 -10.29
C LYS A 446 -6.06 -23.10 -9.73
N ASP A 447 -6.70 -22.69 -8.63
CA ASP A 447 -6.51 -21.36 -8.03
C ASP A 447 -5.56 -21.44 -6.81
N VAL A 448 -5.13 -22.64 -6.40
CA VAL A 448 -4.22 -22.86 -5.25
C VAL A 448 -2.96 -23.62 -5.61
N ALA A 449 -2.88 -24.15 -6.83
CA ALA A 449 -1.72 -24.86 -7.35
C ALA A 449 -0.90 -23.93 -8.24
N TYR A 450 0.38 -23.78 -7.90
CA TYR A 450 1.39 -23.00 -8.62
C TYR A 450 2.37 -23.97 -9.28
N SER A 451 2.88 -23.62 -10.46
CA SER A 451 3.86 -24.44 -11.20
C SER A 451 4.93 -23.54 -11.83
N PHE A 452 6.21 -23.87 -11.65
CA PHE A 452 7.34 -23.09 -12.18
C PHE A 452 7.92 -23.63 -13.48
N ASN A 453 7.60 -24.87 -13.84
CA ASN A 453 8.06 -25.47 -15.08
C ASN A 453 7.10 -25.11 -16.23
N GLU A 454 7.35 -23.98 -16.89
CA GLU A 454 6.89 -23.77 -18.27
C GLU A 454 7.83 -24.50 -19.24
N ASP A 455 7.75 -25.83 -19.28
CA ASP A 455 8.18 -26.59 -20.45
C ASP A 455 6.95 -26.83 -21.33
N VAL A 456 6.84 -26.02 -22.40
CA VAL A 456 6.21 -26.37 -23.69
C VAL A 456 4.87 -27.13 -23.59
N GLU A 457 3.79 -26.44 -23.21
CA GLU A 457 2.46 -26.83 -23.69
C GLU A 457 2.03 -25.86 -24.80
N GLU A 458 2.38 -26.24 -26.03
CA GLU A 458 1.81 -25.65 -27.25
C GLU A 458 0.28 -25.69 -27.17
N ASP A 459 -0.34 -24.55 -27.48
CA ASP A 459 -1.76 -24.40 -27.76
C ASP A 459 -2.27 -25.50 -28.71
N GLU A 460 -2.95 -26.53 -28.19
CA GLU A 460 -3.84 -27.36 -29.00
C GLU A 460 -5.13 -26.57 -29.35
N GLN A 461 -5.01 -25.60 -30.26
CA GLN A 461 -6.13 -25.18 -31.09
C GLN A 461 -6.16 -25.97 -32.39
N LEU A 462 -7.02 -26.99 -32.39
CA LEU A 462 -7.48 -27.77 -33.54
C LEU A 462 -7.73 -26.93 -34.81
N LYS A 463 -6.78 -26.95 -35.75
CA LYS A 463 -7.03 -26.69 -37.18
C LYS A 463 -6.40 -27.78 -38.06
N LYS A 464 -7.25 -28.70 -38.49
CA LYS A 464 -6.97 -29.72 -39.51
C LYS A 464 -6.63 -29.09 -40.87
N LYS A 465 -5.51 -29.50 -41.48
CA LYS A 465 -5.40 -29.86 -42.91
C LYS A 465 -4.10 -30.65 -43.19
N PRO A 466 -4.06 -31.47 -44.26
CA PRO A 466 -3.46 -32.80 -44.25
C PRO A 466 -1.99 -32.87 -44.72
N GLU A 467 -1.37 -33.97 -44.28
CA GLU A 467 -0.03 -34.49 -44.57
C GLU A 467 0.33 -34.64 -46.05
N GLN A 468 1.63 -34.56 -46.34
CA GLN A 468 2.28 -35.48 -47.28
C GLN A 468 3.75 -35.75 -46.90
N ASN A 469 3.97 -36.96 -46.39
CA ASN A 469 5.06 -37.92 -46.63
C ASN A 469 6.55 -37.50 -46.58
N GLY A 470 7.27 -38.18 -45.67
CA GLY A 470 8.71 -38.44 -45.79
C GLY A 470 9.33 -39.06 -44.53
N GLU A 471 9.01 -40.32 -44.22
CA GLU A 471 9.77 -41.19 -43.30
C GLU A 471 11.23 -41.43 -43.78
N PRO A 472 12.06 -42.26 -43.11
CA PRO A 472 12.61 -42.14 -41.75
C PRO A 472 14.14 -42.37 -41.78
N LEU A 473 14.88 -42.13 -40.69
CA LEU A 473 16.15 -42.86 -40.53
C LEU A 473 16.55 -43.12 -39.07
N LEU A 474 16.95 -44.38 -38.91
CA LEU A 474 17.26 -45.11 -37.69
C LEU A 474 18.54 -44.64 -36.98
N SER A 475 18.48 -44.87 -35.69
CA SER A 475 19.58 -44.97 -34.73
C SER A 475 20.64 -46.02 -35.09
N LYS A 476 21.92 -45.65 -34.94
CA LYS A 476 22.96 -46.45 -34.24
C LYS A 476 24.33 -45.74 -34.18
N ALA A 477 24.73 -45.43 -32.94
CA ALA A 477 26.04 -45.64 -32.30
C ALA A 477 27.38 -45.37 -33.03
N THR A 478 28.28 -44.83 -32.19
CA THR A 478 29.76 -44.93 -32.12
C THR A 478 30.65 -43.97 -32.93
N LEU A 479 31.26 -43.01 -32.20
CA LEU A 479 32.72 -42.79 -32.02
C LEU A 479 33.12 -41.30 -32.00
N ARG A 480 33.84 -40.98 -30.92
CA ARG A 480 34.60 -39.77 -30.61
C ARG A 480 35.15 -38.99 -31.82
N SER A 481 34.84 -37.70 -31.84
CA SER A 481 35.78 -36.65 -32.24
C SER A 481 35.49 -35.42 -31.38
N ASP A 482 36.50 -34.99 -30.64
CA ASP A 482 36.52 -33.70 -29.95
C ASP A 482 36.19 -32.58 -30.96
N HIS A 483 35.05 -31.94 -30.79
CA HIS A 483 34.86 -30.56 -31.23
C HIS A 483 34.18 -29.81 -30.09
N GLN A 484 34.99 -29.00 -29.43
CA GLN A 484 34.63 -28.11 -28.34
C GLN A 484 33.65 -27.06 -28.88
N GLU A 485 32.35 -27.27 -28.65
CA GLU A 485 31.39 -26.16 -28.69
C GLU A 485 31.68 -25.29 -27.46
N MET A 486 32.24 -24.09 -27.68
CA MET A 486 32.38 -23.11 -26.60
C MET A 486 30.98 -22.73 -26.10
N SER A 487 30.78 -22.76 -24.78
CA SER A 487 29.55 -22.29 -24.14
C SER A 487 29.26 -20.84 -24.55
N LYS A 488 27.98 -20.47 -24.72
CA LYS A 488 27.55 -19.09 -25.04
C LYS A 488 28.13 -18.05 -24.06
N GLU A 489 28.41 -18.47 -22.84
CA GLU A 489 29.01 -17.68 -21.77
C GLU A 489 30.49 -17.33 -22.04
N GLU A 490 31.26 -18.25 -22.63
CA GLU A 490 32.66 -18.04 -22.99
C GLU A 490 32.79 -17.01 -24.15
N LEU A 491 31.85 -17.05 -25.10
CA LEU A 491 31.77 -16.08 -26.19
C LEU A 491 31.42 -14.67 -25.66
N ARG A 492 30.48 -14.57 -24.71
CA ARG A 492 30.12 -13.31 -24.04
C ARG A 492 31.34 -12.70 -23.33
N ARG A 493 32.10 -13.53 -22.60
CA ARG A 493 33.31 -13.10 -21.88
C ARG A 493 34.39 -12.56 -22.84
N GLN A 494 34.62 -13.23 -23.97
CA GLN A 494 35.58 -12.79 -24.99
C GLN A 494 35.16 -11.48 -25.66
N HIS A 495 33.87 -11.32 -25.97
CA HIS A 495 33.33 -10.09 -26.56
C HIS A 495 33.47 -8.89 -25.61
N GLN A 496 33.10 -9.07 -24.34
CA GLN A 496 33.21 -8.04 -23.30
C GLN A 496 34.67 -7.66 -22.99
N ALA A 497 35.63 -8.57 -23.15
CA ALA A 497 37.05 -8.26 -23.00
C ALA A 497 37.60 -7.41 -24.17
N GLU A 498 37.17 -7.68 -25.40
CA GLU A 498 37.53 -6.87 -26.57
C GLU A 498 36.93 -5.46 -26.49
N LEU A 499 35.67 -5.33 -26.06
CA LEU A 499 35.02 -4.05 -25.81
C LEU A 499 35.74 -3.22 -24.73
N ALA A 500 36.21 -3.85 -23.65
CA ALA A 500 36.98 -3.17 -22.60
C ALA A 500 38.26 -2.53 -23.17
N ARG A 501 38.99 -3.26 -24.02
CA ARG A 501 40.20 -2.76 -24.67
C ARG A 501 39.91 -1.58 -25.61
N GLN A 502 38.87 -1.70 -26.43
CA GLN A 502 38.46 -0.64 -27.35
C GLN A 502 38.02 0.63 -26.62
N LYS A 503 37.30 0.49 -25.49
CA LYS A 503 36.85 1.61 -24.66
C LYS A 503 37.99 2.29 -23.91
N ASN A 504 38.92 1.52 -23.37
CA ASN A 504 40.12 2.08 -22.76
C ASN A 504 40.96 2.88 -23.78
N GLU A 505 41.07 2.41 -25.03
CA GLU A 505 41.75 3.15 -26.11
C GLU A 505 40.96 4.40 -26.55
N GLU A 506 39.64 4.32 -26.67
CA GLU A 506 38.75 5.45 -27.02
C GLU A 506 38.79 6.54 -25.93
N THR A 507 38.72 6.14 -24.66
CA THR A 507 38.81 7.02 -23.49
C THR A 507 40.18 7.68 -23.42
N ALA A 508 41.26 6.92 -23.57
CA ALA A 508 42.62 7.45 -23.59
C ALA A 508 42.84 8.46 -24.73
N ARG A 509 42.30 8.19 -25.93
CA ARG A 509 42.35 9.12 -27.07
C ARG A 509 41.57 10.41 -26.81
N ARG A 510 40.43 10.36 -26.11
CA ARG A 510 39.64 11.55 -25.73
C ARG A 510 40.28 12.36 -24.60
N LEU A 511 40.88 11.70 -23.62
CA LEU A 511 41.58 12.34 -22.51
C LEU A 511 42.90 12.99 -22.98
N ALA A 512 43.63 12.34 -23.91
CA ALA A 512 44.84 12.90 -24.53
C ALA A 512 44.52 13.97 -25.60
N GLY A 513 43.40 13.84 -26.31
CA GLY A 513 42.90 14.79 -27.28
C GLY A 513 42.05 15.89 -26.64
N GLY A 514 42.70 16.82 -25.93
CA GLY A 514 42.05 17.93 -25.22
C GLY A 514 40.76 18.45 -25.87
N GLY A 515 39.68 18.39 -25.10
CA GLY A 515 38.28 18.59 -25.51
C GLY A 515 38.07 19.64 -26.60
N SER A 516 37.69 19.17 -27.78
CA SER A 516 37.26 19.99 -28.91
C SER A 516 35.90 19.49 -29.43
N ASN A 517 34.88 19.53 -28.58
CA ASN A 517 33.50 19.66 -29.06
C ASN A 517 33.07 21.12 -28.86
N ALA A 518 33.13 21.86 -29.96
CA ALA A 518 32.55 23.17 -30.10
C ALA A 518 31.02 23.07 -30.04
N GLY A 519 30.39 23.93 -29.23
CA GLY A 519 28.99 24.32 -29.47
C GLY A 519 28.04 24.28 -28.28
N GLU A 520 28.32 24.98 -27.18
CA GLU A 520 27.23 25.62 -26.42
C GLU A 520 27.67 27.03 -26.00
N GLY A 521 27.07 28.01 -26.68
CA GLY A 521 27.31 29.43 -26.45
C GLY A 521 26.81 29.87 -25.08
N ARG A 522 27.69 29.83 -24.07
CA ARG A 522 27.56 30.71 -22.91
C ARG A 522 27.94 32.13 -23.35
N GLY A 523 26.95 32.87 -23.84
CA GLY A 523 27.06 34.32 -23.95
C GLY A 523 27.44 34.91 -22.59
N PRO A 524 28.19 36.04 -22.55
CA PRO A 524 28.64 36.62 -21.29
C PRO A 524 27.42 36.98 -20.43
N MET A 525 27.32 36.33 -19.27
CA MET A 525 26.29 36.63 -18.27
C MET A 525 26.42 38.11 -17.90
N ARG A 526 25.41 38.92 -18.24
CA ARG A 526 25.36 40.32 -17.80
C ARG A 526 25.42 40.35 -16.28
N ALA A 527 26.38 41.11 -15.73
CA ALA A 527 26.53 41.31 -14.31
C ALA A 527 25.21 41.77 -13.69
N SER A 528 24.77 41.05 -12.65
CA SER A 528 23.60 41.41 -11.83
C SER A 528 23.74 42.85 -11.34
N SER A 529 22.65 43.61 -11.46
CA SER A 529 22.55 45.00 -11.00
C SER A 529 22.86 45.12 -9.50
N ASP A 530 23.59 46.17 -9.11
CA ASP A 530 23.97 46.39 -7.72
C ASP A 530 22.72 46.47 -6.80
N LEU A 531 22.73 45.69 -5.71
CA LEU A 531 21.66 45.62 -4.73
C LEU A 531 21.66 46.89 -3.87
N ILE A 532 20.88 47.90 -4.25
CA ILE A 532 20.78 49.19 -3.54
C ILE A 532 19.38 49.34 -2.97
N ALA A 533 19.24 49.31 -1.64
CA ALA A 533 17.96 49.52 -0.94
C ALA A 533 17.49 50.99 -0.99
N TYR A 534 18.35 51.93 -0.58
CA TYR A 534 18.08 53.37 -0.64
C TYR A 534 19.29 54.10 -1.20
N LYS A 535 19.04 55.13 -2.02
CA LYS A 535 20.10 55.95 -2.63
C LYS A 535 20.46 57.18 -1.80
N ASN A 536 19.50 57.78 -1.10
CA ASN A 536 19.72 58.96 -0.26
C ASN A 536 19.14 58.78 1.15
N VAL A 537 19.74 59.47 2.13
CA VAL A 537 19.30 59.44 3.54
C VAL A 537 17.89 60.01 3.73
N ASN A 538 17.47 60.97 2.89
CA ASN A 538 16.13 61.57 2.94
C ASN A 538 15.01 60.62 2.47
N ASP A 539 15.36 59.54 1.77
CA ASP A 539 14.40 58.57 1.24
C ASP A 539 14.00 57.53 2.31
N ILE A 540 14.70 57.48 3.44
CA ILE A 540 14.44 56.56 4.55
C ILE A 540 13.23 57.06 5.35
N PRO A 541 12.18 56.25 5.57
CA PRO A 541 11.00 56.62 6.36
C PRO A 541 11.39 57.08 7.79
N TYR A 542 10.95 58.29 8.18
CA TYR A 542 11.18 58.80 9.53
C TYR A 542 10.16 58.20 10.51
N SER A 543 10.63 57.34 11.42
CA SER A 543 9.79 56.77 12.49
C SER A 543 10.14 57.38 13.86
N ARG A 544 9.12 57.75 14.64
CA ARG A 544 9.29 58.35 15.99
C ARG A 544 9.64 57.32 17.06
N GLU A 545 9.37 56.04 16.81
CA GLU A 545 9.63 54.94 17.73
C GLU A 545 10.62 53.93 17.11
N PRO A 546 11.56 53.37 17.89
CA PRO A 546 12.57 52.44 17.40
C PRO A 546 12.00 51.04 17.17
N VAL A 547 11.13 50.90 16.19
CA VAL A 547 10.40 49.67 15.83
C VAL A 547 10.91 49.13 14.49
N ILE A 548 10.95 47.79 14.33
CA ILE A 548 11.34 47.14 13.08
C ILE A 548 10.25 47.40 12.03
N GLN A 549 10.65 47.85 10.84
CA GLN A 549 9.71 48.15 9.76
C GLN A 549 10.12 47.47 8.45
N VAL A 550 9.13 47.07 7.66
CA VAL A 550 9.34 46.46 6.34
C VAL A 550 8.81 47.42 5.28
N ASP A 551 9.69 47.90 4.40
CA ASP A 551 9.30 48.67 3.23
C ASP A 551 9.15 47.75 2.02
N GLN A 552 7.90 47.49 1.63
CA GLN A 552 7.56 46.69 0.47
C GLN A 552 7.88 47.38 -0.86
N LYS A 553 7.95 48.73 -0.91
CA LYS A 553 8.17 49.46 -2.16
C LYS A 553 9.62 49.44 -2.60
N ASN A 554 10.55 49.60 -1.65
CA ASN A 554 11.99 49.56 -1.91
C ASN A 554 12.63 48.23 -1.52
N GLU A 555 11.82 47.21 -1.24
CA GLU A 555 12.25 45.84 -0.95
C GLU A 555 13.31 45.79 0.18
N ALA A 556 13.09 46.56 1.23
CA ALA A 556 14.06 46.82 2.30
C ALA A 556 13.47 46.65 3.71
N ILE A 557 14.31 46.20 4.64
CA ILE A 557 13.99 46.02 6.06
C ILE A 557 14.74 47.08 6.86
N LEU A 558 14.02 47.84 7.68
CA LEU A 558 14.56 48.89 8.53
C LEU A 558 14.75 48.33 9.95
N LEU A 559 16.00 48.24 10.39
CA LEU A 559 16.36 47.70 11.69
C LEU A 559 16.89 48.80 12.64
N PRO A 560 16.40 48.88 13.89
CA PRO A 560 16.90 49.83 14.87
C PRO A 560 18.22 49.35 15.50
N ILE A 561 19.35 49.83 15.01
CA ILE A 561 20.68 49.52 15.57
C ILE A 561 21.14 50.68 16.43
N TYR A 562 21.24 50.47 17.75
CA TYR A 562 21.66 51.48 18.75
C TYR A 562 20.95 52.85 18.62
N GLY A 563 19.67 52.85 18.27
CA GLY A 563 18.84 54.06 18.14
C GLY A 563 18.78 54.69 16.74
N GLY A 564 19.52 54.15 15.76
CA GLY A 564 19.43 54.54 14.34
C GLY A 564 18.71 53.50 13.50
N MET A 565 17.88 53.93 12.54
CA MET A 565 17.24 53.04 11.56
C MET A 565 18.18 52.74 10.40
N VAL A 566 18.55 51.48 10.23
CA VAL A 566 19.46 51.02 9.17
C VAL A 566 18.70 50.16 8.17
N PRO A 567 18.66 50.53 6.87
CA PRO A 567 18.02 49.74 5.83
C PRO A 567 18.91 48.58 5.34
N PHE A 568 18.32 47.40 5.24
CA PHE A 568 18.90 46.21 4.62
C PHE A 568 18.01 45.75 3.46
N HIS A 569 18.58 45.52 2.28
CA HIS A 569 17.82 44.94 1.16
C HIS A 569 17.41 43.51 1.50
N VAL A 570 16.20 43.09 1.16
CA VAL A 570 15.68 41.76 1.55
C VAL A 570 16.54 40.61 1.01
N ALA A 571 17.15 40.78 -0.16
CA ALA A 571 18.08 39.78 -0.74
C ALA A 571 19.34 39.51 0.10
N THR A 572 19.71 40.39 1.05
CA THR A 572 20.84 40.13 1.95
C THR A 572 20.46 39.32 3.19
N VAL A 573 19.17 39.08 3.41
CA VAL A 573 18.66 38.31 4.55
C VAL A 573 18.50 36.83 4.17
N LYS A 574 19.18 35.94 4.91
CA LYS A 574 19.11 34.49 4.75
C LYS A 574 17.80 33.95 5.34
N SER A 575 17.58 34.15 6.62
CA SER A 575 16.40 33.63 7.33
C SER A 575 16.01 34.52 8.50
N VAL A 576 14.74 34.45 8.89
CA VAL A 576 14.19 35.16 10.05
C VAL A 576 13.40 34.17 10.90
N THR A 577 13.74 34.06 12.18
CA THR A 577 13.06 33.21 13.15
C THR A 577 12.52 34.04 14.31
N SER A 578 11.47 33.54 14.96
CA SER A 578 10.85 34.16 16.14
C SER A 578 10.62 33.10 17.20
N HIS A 579 11.16 33.32 18.40
CA HIS A 579 10.91 32.51 19.58
C HIS A 579 10.04 33.28 20.58
N GLN A 580 9.04 32.63 21.17
CA GLN A 580 8.15 33.24 22.16
C GLN A 580 8.37 32.60 23.53
N ASP A 581 8.84 33.37 24.50
CA ASP A 581 8.87 32.99 25.92
C ASP A 581 7.68 33.63 26.65
N ASN A 582 7.23 33.06 27.78
CA ASN A 582 6.02 33.42 28.56
C ASN A 582 5.79 34.94 28.84
N ARG A 583 6.78 35.83 28.62
CA ARG A 583 6.65 37.29 28.76
C ARG A 583 7.40 38.13 27.69
N THR A 584 8.14 37.53 26.75
CA THR A 584 8.95 38.25 25.74
C THR A 584 9.10 37.44 24.45
N SER A 585 9.06 38.10 23.29
CA SER A 585 9.35 37.49 21.99
C SER A 585 10.74 37.89 21.50
N THR A 586 11.50 36.94 21.00
CA THR A 586 12.86 37.14 20.46
C THR A 586 12.84 36.92 18.95
N ILE A 587 13.18 37.94 18.16
CA ILE A 587 13.30 37.89 16.70
C ILE A 587 14.78 37.76 16.35
N ARG A 588 15.16 36.73 15.57
CA ARG A 588 16.52 36.54 15.07
C ARG A 588 16.52 36.66 13.54
N ILE A 589 17.35 37.56 13.02
CA ILE A 589 17.53 37.81 11.59
C ILE A 589 18.94 37.37 11.22
N ILE A 590 19.06 36.41 10.31
CA ILE A 590 20.34 35.87 9.81
C ILE A 590 20.56 36.42 8.40
N PHE A 591 21.76 36.91 8.12
CA PHE A 591 22.14 37.51 6.84
C PHE A 591 23.05 36.58 6.02
N ASN A 592 23.11 36.82 4.72
CA ASN A 592 24.00 36.10 3.80
C ASN A 592 25.46 36.54 4.02
N VAL A 593 26.33 35.57 4.34
CA VAL A 593 27.77 35.79 4.57
C VAL A 593 28.59 34.89 3.64
N PRO A 594 29.67 35.40 3.00
CA PRO A 594 30.55 34.58 2.16
C PRO A 594 31.17 33.43 2.96
N GLY A 595 31.21 32.22 2.36
CA GLY A 595 31.79 31.02 2.99
C GLY A 595 30.82 30.15 3.79
N THR A 596 29.51 30.44 3.76
CA THR A 596 28.50 29.49 4.26
C THR A 596 28.14 28.43 3.20
N PRO A 597 27.92 27.15 3.56
CA PRO A 597 27.99 26.02 2.61
C PRO A 597 26.88 25.95 1.54
N PHE A 598 25.90 26.85 1.56
CA PHE A 598 24.63 26.70 0.81
C PHE A 598 24.14 27.99 0.15
N THR A 599 25.02 28.95 -0.12
CA THR A 599 24.68 30.10 -0.98
C THR A 599 25.42 29.98 -2.30
N PRO A 600 24.73 29.88 -3.46
CA PRO A 600 25.40 30.04 -4.74
C PRO A 600 26.15 31.37 -4.67
N HIS A 601 27.40 31.41 -5.14
CA HIS A 601 28.22 32.61 -5.11
C HIS A 601 27.48 33.77 -5.76
N ASP A 602 26.79 34.59 -4.96
CA ASP A 602 26.16 35.80 -5.45
C ASP A 602 27.28 36.63 -6.07
N ALA A 603 27.11 37.08 -7.30
CA ALA A 603 28.10 37.88 -8.02
C ALA A 603 28.55 39.13 -7.21
N ASN A 604 27.75 39.55 -6.21
CA ASN A 604 28.07 40.63 -5.26
C ASN A 604 28.97 40.20 -4.08
N SER A 605 28.93 38.93 -3.65
CA SER A 605 29.85 38.39 -2.63
C SER A 605 31.30 38.30 -3.13
N LEU A 606 31.47 38.08 -4.43
CA LEU A 606 32.76 38.12 -5.13
C LEU A 606 33.31 39.55 -5.31
N LYS A 607 32.45 40.59 -5.33
CA LYS A 607 32.87 41.99 -5.50
C LYS A 607 33.54 42.59 -4.26
N TYR A 608 33.20 42.12 -3.05
CA TYR A 608 33.69 42.68 -1.78
C TYR A 608 34.37 41.61 -0.91
N GLN A 609 35.36 40.91 -1.48
CA GLN A 609 36.22 39.98 -0.75
C GLN A 609 37.04 40.76 0.31
N GLY A 610 36.84 40.45 1.60
CA GLY A 610 37.54 41.09 2.72
C GLY A 610 36.74 42.15 3.51
N ALA A 611 35.47 42.41 3.16
CA ALA A 611 34.59 43.27 3.96
C ALA A 611 34.12 42.58 5.25
N ILE A 612 33.75 43.36 6.28
CA ILE A 612 33.11 42.84 7.50
C ILE A 612 31.62 42.66 7.21
N TYR A 613 31.15 41.41 7.31
CA TYR A 613 29.74 41.05 7.11
C TYR A 613 29.03 40.88 8.45
N LEU A 614 27.77 41.29 8.51
CA LEU A 614 26.89 41.03 9.64
C LEU A 614 26.33 39.61 9.48
N LYS A 615 26.53 38.73 10.47
CA LYS A 615 26.03 37.34 10.42
C LYS A 615 24.59 37.25 10.92
N GLU A 616 24.31 37.83 12.07
CA GLU A 616 23.00 37.76 12.70
C GLU A 616 22.72 38.97 13.60
N ILE A 617 21.44 39.32 13.74
CA ILE A 617 20.94 40.27 14.72
C ILE A 617 19.78 39.63 15.49
N THR A 618 19.78 39.79 16.81
CA THR A 618 18.71 39.30 17.68
C THR A 618 18.06 40.45 18.43
N PHE A 619 16.74 40.62 18.27
CA PHE A 619 15.93 41.61 18.98
C PHE A 619 15.02 40.93 20.00
N ARG A 620 14.86 41.52 21.18
CA ARG A 620 13.90 41.05 22.20
C ARG A 620 12.81 42.09 22.41
N SER A 621 11.58 41.72 22.14
CA SER A 621 10.37 42.55 22.27
C SER A 621 9.46 42.03 23.39
N LYS A 622 8.70 42.94 24.00
CA LYS A 622 7.59 42.60 24.92
C LYS A 622 6.25 42.44 24.21
N ASP A 623 6.17 42.85 22.94
CA ASP A 623 4.98 42.74 22.10
C ASP A 623 5.11 41.54 21.14
N PRO A 624 4.44 40.40 21.42
CA PRO A 624 4.50 39.19 20.60
C PRO A 624 3.65 39.27 19.32
N ARG A 625 2.68 40.19 19.24
CA ARG A 625 1.82 40.33 18.05
C ARG A 625 2.58 41.03 16.94
N HIS A 626 3.22 42.14 17.28
CA HIS A 626 4.01 42.90 16.34
C HIS A 626 5.24 42.11 15.82
N SER A 627 5.89 41.32 16.66
CA SER A 627 7.01 40.47 16.22
C SER A 627 6.58 39.42 15.20
N SER A 628 5.43 38.77 15.41
CA SER A 628 4.89 37.76 14.51
C SER A 628 4.50 38.36 13.15
N GLU A 629 3.86 39.54 13.15
CA GLU A 629 3.46 40.26 11.93
C GLU A 629 4.68 40.66 11.08
N VAL A 630 5.72 41.23 11.70
CA VAL A 630 6.94 41.65 11.01
C VAL A 630 7.66 40.46 10.38
N VAL A 631 7.76 39.34 11.08
CA VAL A 631 8.39 38.11 10.57
C VAL A 631 7.64 37.59 9.34
N GLN A 632 6.30 37.59 9.37
CA GLN A 632 5.47 37.18 8.23
C GLN A 632 5.62 38.13 7.03
N GLN A 633 5.69 39.44 7.26
CA GLN A 633 5.93 40.43 6.21
C GLN A 633 7.29 40.25 5.55
N ILE A 634 8.36 40.02 6.34
CA ILE A 634 9.71 39.77 5.81
C ILE A 634 9.74 38.46 5.00
N LYS A 635 9.16 37.37 5.52
CA LYS A 635 9.07 36.09 4.81
C LYS A 635 8.34 36.22 3.46
N THR A 636 7.22 36.95 3.45
CA THR A 636 6.42 37.17 2.23
C THR A 636 7.19 37.98 1.18
N LEU A 637 7.83 39.08 1.60
CA LEU A 637 8.60 39.93 0.70
C LEU A 637 9.81 39.20 0.11
N ARG A 638 10.51 38.38 0.92
CA ARG A 638 11.62 37.53 0.44
C ARG A 638 11.15 36.58 -0.65
N ARG A 639 10.04 35.86 -0.42
CA ARG A 639 9.49 34.89 -1.39
C ARG A 639 9.16 35.54 -2.73
N GLN A 640 8.61 36.76 -2.72
CA GLN A 640 8.28 37.50 -3.94
C GLN A 640 9.52 37.92 -4.73
N VAL A 641 10.54 38.44 -4.06
CA VAL A 641 11.79 38.90 -4.71
C VAL A 641 12.56 37.71 -5.28
N THR A 642 12.77 36.65 -4.50
CA THR A 642 13.48 35.43 -4.94
C THR A 642 12.78 34.78 -6.14
N SER A 643 11.46 34.66 -6.13
CA SER A 643 10.69 34.08 -7.25
C SER A 643 10.79 34.94 -8.53
N ARG A 644 10.84 36.27 -8.40
CA ARG A 644 10.98 37.17 -9.55
C ARG A 644 12.38 37.11 -10.14
N GLU A 645 13.40 37.02 -9.30
CA GLU A 645 14.80 36.93 -9.73
C GLU A 645 15.11 35.57 -10.37
N SER A 646 14.65 34.47 -9.78
CA SER A 646 14.81 33.12 -10.36
C SER A 646 14.16 33.04 -11.74
N ALA A 647 12.91 33.52 -11.89
CA ALA A 647 12.20 33.53 -13.17
C ALA A 647 12.85 34.45 -14.23
N ARG A 648 13.65 35.44 -13.82
CA ARG A 648 14.44 36.28 -14.74
C ARG A 648 15.74 35.59 -15.12
N ALA A 649 16.42 34.94 -14.18
CA ALA A 649 17.63 34.17 -14.42
C ALA A 649 17.37 32.99 -15.36
N GLU A 650 16.28 32.25 -15.14
CA GLU A 650 15.87 31.12 -15.99
C GLU A 650 15.63 31.58 -17.43
N ARG A 651 14.93 32.70 -17.63
CA ARG A 651 14.67 33.26 -18.97
C ARG A 651 15.93 33.75 -19.69
N ALA A 652 16.94 34.21 -18.94
CA ALA A 652 18.20 34.69 -19.50
C ALA A 652 19.09 33.56 -20.06
N THR A 653 18.86 32.31 -19.65
CA THR A 653 19.64 31.12 -20.06
C THR A 653 19.03 30.35 -21.24
N LEU A 654 17.95 30.86 -21.84
CA LEU A 654 17.28 30.21 -22.97
C LEU A 654 18.00 30.51 -24.29
N VAL A 655 18.23 29.46 -25.08
CA VAL A 655 18.72 29.59 -26.46
C VAL A 655 17.58 30.06 -27.35
N THR A 656 17.78 31.16 -28.09
CA THR A 656 16.78 31.69 -29.02
C THR A 656 16.62 30.76 -30.21
N GLN A 657 15.43 30.17 -30.39
CA GLN A 657 15.13 29.29 -31.51
C GLN A 657 14.70 30.07 -32.77
N GLU A 658 14.79 29.40 -33.92
CA GLU A 658 14.19 29.90 -35.16
C GLU A 658 12.66 30.00 -35.03
N LYS A 659 12.03 30.79 -35.90
CA LYS A 659 10.56 30.91 -35.92
C LYS A 659 9.93 29.80 -36.75
N LEU A 660 8.82 29.26 -36.26
CA LEU A 660 8.04 28.22 -36.95
C LEU A 660 7.45 28.73 -38.28
N GLN A 661 7.68 27.97 -39.35
CA GLN A 661 7.13 28.20 -40.70
C GLN A 661 5.83 27.42 -40.87
N LEU A 662 4.72 28.16 -40.97
CA LEU A 662 3.39 27.57 -41.10
C LEU A 662 3.20 26.96 -42.49
N ALA A 663 2.77 25.69 -42.52
CA ALA A 663 2.41 25.01 -43.75
C ALA A 663 1.19 25.68 -44.41
N ASN A 664 1.30 26.03 -45.69
CA ASN A 664 0.16 26.53 -46.48
C ASN A 664 -0.83 25.39 -46.79
N ASN A 665 -2.12 25.71 -46.80
CA ASN A 665 -3.33 24.84 -46.96
C ASN A 665 -3.35 23.80 -48.12
N ARG A 666 -2.26 23.59 -48.87
CA ARG A 666 -2.14 22.60 -49.95
C ARG A 666 -1.48 21.28 -49.55
N MET A 667 -0.72 21.23 -48.45
CA MET A 667 -0.40 19.95 -47.81
C MET A 667 -1.51 19.58 -46.85
N ARG A 668 -1.93 18.32 -46.87
CA ARG A 668 -2.93 17.75 -45.94
C ARG A 668 -2.39 17.93 -44.52
N LEU A 669 -2.77 19.02 -43.82
CA LEU A 669 -2.25 19.33 -42.48
C LEU A 669 -2.43 18.11 -41.57
N MET A 670 -1.31 17.59 -41.07
CA MET A 670 -1.26 16.48 -40.14
C MET A 670 -1.60 17.04 -38.77
N ARG A 671 -2.76 16.65 -38.24
CA ARG A 671 -3.28 17.17 -36.98
C ARG A 671 -3.73 16.02 -36.11
N LEU A 672 -3.40 16.12 -34.83
CA LEU A 672 -3.81 15.20 -33.79
C LEU A 672 -4.58 16.01 -32.71
N PRO A 673 -5.92 15.92 -32.69
CA PRO A 673 -6.76 16.66 -31.74
C PRO A 673 -6.82 15.99 -30.36
N ASP A 674 -7.41 16.70 -29.39
CA ASP A 674 -7.77 16.21 -28.05
C ASP A 674 -6.60 15.69 -27.20
N LEU A 675 -5.45 16.36 -27.30
CA LEU A 675 -4.24 16.00 -26.56
C LEU A 675 -4.10 16.80 -25.27
N TRP A 676 -3.55 16.15 -24.24
CA TRP A 676 -2.98 16.80 -23.06
C TRP A 676 -1.49 17.04 -23.26
N ILE A 677 -0.93 18.06 -22.58
CA ILE A 677 0.50 18.39 -22.62
C ILE A 677 1.11 18.29 -21.21
N ARG A 678 2.32 17.71 -21.13
CA ARG A 678 3.20 17.73 -19.95
C ARG A 678 4.55 18.34 -20.34
N PRO A 679 5.12 19.25 -19.53
CA PRO A 679 4.53 19.89 -18.36
C PRO A 679 3.31 20.76 -18.72
N ALA A 680 2.34 20.85 -17.81
CA ALA A 680 1.14 21.64 -18.03
C ALA A 680 1.43 23.15 -17.97
N PHE A 681 0.65 23.95 -18.71
CA PHE A 681 0.70 25.41 -18.62
C PHE A 681 0.35 25.89 -17.21
N GLY A 682 1.11 26.83 -16.67
CA GLY A 682 0.88 27.41 -15.35
C GLY A 682 -0.28 28.42 -15.37
N GLY A 683 -1.26 28.25 -14.47
CA GLY A 683 -2.36 29.20 -14.27
C GLY A 683 -3.50 28.63 -13.41
N ARG A 684 -4.28 29.47 -12.73
CA ARG A 684 -5.46 29.07 -11.91
C ARG A 684 -6.67 28.60 -12.74
N GLY A 685 -6.48 28.24 -14.01
CA GLY A 685 -7.54 27.84 -14.93
C GLY A 685 -7.69 26.31 -15.03
N ARG A 686 -8.89 25.84 -15.33
CA ARG A 686 -9.15 24.42 -15.65
C ARG A 686 -8.29 24.00 -16.86
N LYS A 687 -7.64 22.84 -16.78
CA LYS A 687 -6.82 22.27 -17.87
C LYS A 687 -7.69 22.10 -19.12
N LEU A 688 -7.21 22.54 -20.28
CA LEU A 688 -7.88 22.42 -21.58
C LEU A 688 -7.08 21.47 -22.49
N THR A 689 -7.79 20.66 -23.27
CA THR A 689 -7.19 19.85 -24.34
C THR A 689 -6.82 20.74 -25.53
N GLY A 690 -5.76 20.36 -26.24
CA GLY A 690 -5.26 21.09 -27.41
C GLY A 690 -5.08 20.19 -28.62
N THR A 691 -4.66 20.79 -29.73
CA THR A 691 -4.37 20.09 -30.99
C THR A 691 -2.89 20.26 -31.33
N LEU A 692 -2.23 19.15 -31.66
CA LEU A 692 -0.86 19.13 -32.18
C LEU A 692 -0.91 19.14 -33.71
N GLU A 693 -0.28 20.15 -34.31
CA GLU A 693 -0.18 20.33 -35.76
C GLU A 693 1.28 20.21 -36.19
N ALA A 694 1.57 19.38 -37.19
CA ALA A 694 2.89 19.33 -37.81
C ALA A 694 2.97 20.31 -38.98
N HIS A 695 4.00 21.15 -38.97
CA HIS A 695 4.30 22.16 -39.99
C HIS A 695 5.64 21.87 -40.68
N VAL A 696 6.13 22.81 -41.49
CA VAL A 696 7.28 22.56 -42.39
C VAL A 696 8.56 22.30 -41.60
N ASN A 697 8.81 23.04 -40.52
CA ASN A 697 10.06 22.98 -39.74
C ASN A 697 9.85 22.67 -38.25
N GLY A 698 8.65 22.25 -37.85
CA GLY A 698 8.35 21.96 -36.45
C GLY A 698 6.90 21.60 -36.17
N PHE A 699 6.61 21.31 -34.92
CA PHE A 699 5.28 21.10 -34.37
C PHE A 699 4.76 22.37 -33.69
N ARG A 700 3.44 22.58 -33.77
CA ARG A 700 2.73 23.57 -32.98
C ARG A 700 1.64 22.88 -32.18
N TYR A 701 1.69 23.06 -30.87
CA TYR A 701 0.58 22.74 -29.99
C TYR A 701 -0.19 24.02 -29.69
N SER A 702 -1.51 23.99 -29.86
CA SER A 702 -2.39 25.12 -29.54
C SER A 702 -3.66 24.66 -28.84
N THR A 703 -4.07 25.39 -27.82
CA THR A 703 -5.39 25.24 -27.17
C THR A 703 -6.36 26.33 -27.65
N SER A 704 -7.59 26.30 -27.13
CA SER A 704 -8.57 27.38 -27.35
C SER A 704 -8.10 28.76 -26.86
N ARG A 705 -7.05 28.82 -26.03
CA ARG A 705 -6.47 30.07 -25.52
C ARG A 705 -5.23 30.45 -26.31
N PRO A 706 -5.10 31.73 -26.74
CA PRO A 706 -3.93 32.16 -27.50
C PRO A 706 -2.63 32.17 -26.69
N ASP A 707 -2.71 32.28 -25.35
CA ASP A 707 -1.55 32.33 -24.45
C ASP A 707 -0.96 30.93 -24.14
N GLU A 708 -1.65 29.86 -24.51
CA GLU A 708 -1.27 28.46 -24.27
C GLU A 708 -0.81 27.82 -25.60
N ARG A 709 0.27 28.36 -26.17
CA ARG A 709 0.87 27.89 -27.41
C ARG A 709 2.31 27.45 -27.18
N VAL A 710 2.68 26.31 -27.75
CA VAL A 710 4.05 25.78 -27.71
C VAL A 710 4.47 25.41 -29.12
N GLU A 711 5.67 25.85 -29.50
CA GLU A 711 6.28 25.57 -30.79
C GLU A 711 7.54 24.75 -30.55
N ILE A 712 7.68 23.64 -31.27
CA ILE A 712 8.81 22.71 -31.14
C ILE A 712 9.44 22.54 -32.51
N MET A 713 10.66 23.03 -32.69
CA MET A 713 11.36 22.97 -33.97
C MET A 713 11.98 21.58 -34.18
N TYR A 714 11.94 21.04 -35.41
CA TYR A 714 12.51 19.73 -35.71
C TYR A 714 14.00 19.65 -35.39
N GLY A 715 14.77 20.70 -35.70
CA GLY A 715 16.20 20.76 -35.38
C GLY A 715 16.54 20.83 -33.88
N ASN A 716 15.53 20.99 -33.00
CA ASN A 716 15.74 20.95 -31.56
C ASN A 716 15.30 19.62 -30.93
N ILE A 717 14.65 18.74 -31.68
CA ILE A 717 14.26 17.41 -31.18
C ILE A 717 15.49 16.50 -31.28
N LYS A 718 15.87 15.92 -30.15
CA LYS A 718 16.94 14.93 -30.06
C LYS A 718 16.37 13.52 -30.23
N HIS A 719 15.31 13.19 -29.49
CA HIS A 719 14.61 11.91 -29.57
C HIS A 719 13.11 12.12 -29.58
N ALA A 720 12.40 11.33 -30.39
CA ALA A 720 10.96 11.30 -30.44
C ALA A 720 10.46 9.88 -30.16
N PHE A 721 9.57 9.73 -29.19
CA PHE A 721 9.04 8.42 -28.80
C PHE A 721 7.54 8.33 -29.05
N PHE A 722 7.11 7.16 -29.51
CA PHE A 722 5.71 6.81 -29.60
C PHE A 722 5.45 5.55 -28.76
N GLN A 723 4.58 5.66 -27.76
CA GLN A 723 4.21 4.54 -26.91
C GLN A 723 2.68 4.32 -26.99
N PRO A 724 2.23 3.18 -27.57
CA PRO A 724 0.82 2.82 -27.60
C PRO A 724 0.32 2.42 -26.20
N ALA A 725 -0.95 2.67 -25.92
CA ALA A 725 -1.59 2.14 -24.71
C ALA A 725 -1.84 0.65 -24.91
N GLU A 726 -1.02 -0.21 -24.29
CA GLU A 726 -1.22 -1.67 -24.25
C GLU A 726 -1.60 -2.13 -22.85
N ARG A 727 -0.68 -2.01 -21.88
CA ARG A 727 -0.95 -2.24 -20.45
C ARG A 727 -1.08 -0.93 -19.66
N GLU A 728 -0.89 0.20 -20.33
CA GLU A 728 -0.87 1.54 -19.73
C GLU A 728 -2.19 2.27 -19.91
N MET A 729 -2.39 3.27 -19.05
CA MET A 729 -3.57 4.13 -19.02
C MET A 729 -3.56 5.22 -20.11
N ILE A 730 -2.40 5.49 -20.70
CA ILE A 730 -2.20 6.61 -21.63
C ILE A 730 -1.51 6.17 -22.93
N THR A 731 -1.95 6.72 -24.05
CA THR A 731 -1.21 6.71 -25.33
C THR A 731 -0.46 8.04 -25.43
N LEU A 732 0.84 8.01 -25.69
CA LEU A 732 1.70 9.20 -25.60
C LEU A 732 2.66 9.36 -26.80
N LEU A 733 3.00 10.61 -27.07
CA LEU A 733 4.10 11.06 -27.91
C LEU A 733 5.03 11.90 -27.05
N HIS A 734 6.29 11.52 -26.93
CA HIS A 734 7.28 12.24 -26.14
C HIS A 734 8.37 12.83 -27.02
N PHE A 735 8.74 14.08 -26.78
CA PHE A 735 9.84 14.76 -27.46
C PHE A 735 10.88 15.18 -26.42
N HIS A 736 12.06 14.60 -26.53
CA HIS A 736 13.25 15.00 -25.78
C HIS A 736 14.08 15.97 -26.62
N LEU A 737 14.37 17.15 -26.07
CA LEU A 737 14.96 18.26 -26.81
C LEU A 737 16.45 18.47 -26.49
N HIS A 738 17.22 18.94 -27.48
CA HIS A 738 18.61 19.38 -27.27
C HIS A 738 18.67 20.58 -26.33
N ASN A 739 17.94 21.65 -26.68
CA ASN A 739 17.88 22.87 -25.89
C ASN A 739 16.56 22.97 -25.13
N HIS A 740 16.64 23.52 -23.92
CA HIS A 740 15.48 23.79 -23.09
C HIS A 740 14.55 24.81 -23.76
N ILE A 741 13.25 24.54 -23.67
CA ILE A 741 12.21 25.49 -24.08
C ILE A 741 11.34 25.88 -22.88
N MET A 742 10.64 27.01 -23.00
CA MET A 742 9.65 27.42 -22.02
C MET A 742 8.28 26.90 -22.40
N VAL A 743 7.70 26.09 -21.53
CA VAL A 743 6.29 25.68 -21.61
C VAL A 743 5.55 26.36 -20.45
N GLY A 744 4.81 27.43 -20.78
CA GLY A 744 4.24 28.32 -19.77
C GLY A 744 5.33 28.99 -18.92
N ASN A 745 5.40 28.64 -17.63
CA ASN A 745 6.40 29.15 -16.68
C ASN A 745 7.52 28.16 -16.37
N LYS A 746 7.47 26.93 -16.90
CA LYS A 746 8.48 25.90 -16.62
C LYS A 746 9.47 25.79 -17.78
N LYS A 747 10.76 25.78 -17.44
CA LYS A 747 11.86 25.46 -18.38
C LYS A 747 12.00 23.94 -18.43
N THR A 748 11.85 23.33 -19.60
CA THR A 748 11.91 21.86 -19.76
C THR A 748 12.68 21.47 -21.03
N LYS A 749 13.34 20.30 -20.99
CA LYS A 749 13.84 19.60 -22.18
C LYS A 749 12.84 18.58 -22.71
N ASP A 750 11.95 18.10 -21.85
CA ASP A 750 11.01 17.02 -22.15
C ASP A 750 9.62 17.59 -22.30
N VAL A 751 8.99 17.29 -23.44
CA VAL A 751 7.61 17.68 -23.74
C VAL A 751 6.84 16.46 -24.21
N GLN A 752 5.78 16.13 -23.49
CA GLN A 752 4.95 14.97 -23.76
C GLN A 752 3.53 15.38 -24.13
N PHE A 753 2.98 14.75 -25.15
CA PHE A 753 1.58 14.85 -25.55
C PHE A 753 0.90 13.50 -25.34
N TYR A 754 -0.23 13.46 -24.65
CA TYR A 754 -0.87 12.19 -24.31
C TYR A 754 -2.40 12.26 -24.29
N VAL A 755 -3.03 11.10 -24.42
CA VAL A 755 -4.47 10.90 -24.26
C VAL A 755 -4.70 9.80 -23.22
N GLU A 756 -5.61 10.06 -22.28
CA GLU A 756 -6.07 9.07 -21.30
C GLU A 756 -7.13 8.19 -21.95
N VAL A 757 -6.84 6.89 -22.01
CA VAL A 757 -7.68 5.91 -22.73
C VAL A 757 -8.72 5.29 -21.82
N MET A 758 -8.46 5.26 -20.50
CA MET A 758 -9.36 4.72 -19.48
C MET A 758 -9.99 5.87 -18.68
N ASP A 759 -11.32 5.98 -18.69
CA ASP A 759 -12.03 6.85 -17.76
C ASP A 759 -12.10 6.12 -16.41
N VAL A 760 -11.70 6.80 -15.33
CA VAL A 760 -12.06 6.31 -13.98
C VAL A 760 -13.56 6.45 -13.86
N VAL A 761 -14.30 5.41 -14.24
CA VAL A 761 -15.75 5.37 -14.10
C VAL A 761 -16.07 5.29 -12.61
N GLN A 762 -16.13 6.45 -11.96
CA GLN A 762 -16.83 6.62 -10.70
C GLN A 762 -18.33 6.53 -10.97
N THR A 763 -18.84 5.32 -11.19
CA THR A 763 -20.29 5.10 -11.17
C THR A 763 -20.80 5.35 -9.75
N LEU A 764 -21.36 6.55 -9.57
CA LEU A 764 -22.30 6.92 -8.52
C LEU A 764 -23.57 6.07 -8.67
N GLY A 765 -23.53 4.81 -8.23
CA GLY A 765 -24.69 3.92 -8.29
C GLY A 765 -24.33 2.48 -7.96
N GLY A 766 -24.74 2.02 -6.78
CA GLY A 766 -24.42 0.70 -6.25
C GLY A 766 -24.99 -0.48 -7.06
N GLY A 767 -24.31 -1.61 -6.91
CA GLY A 767 -24.75 -2.92 -7.39
C GLY A 767 -23.62 -3.63 -8.13
N ARG A 768 -23.06 -4.68 -7.52
CA ARG A 768 -22.19 -5.64 -8.21
C ARG A 768 -22.96 -6.21 -9.40
N ARG A 769 -22.66 -5.74 -10.60
CA ARG A 769 -23.00 -6.47 -11.82
C ARG A 769 -21.95 -7.58 -11.99
N SER A 770 -22.41 -8.71 -12.50
CA SER A 770 -21.61 -9.93 -12.61
C SER A 770 -20.82 -9.86 -13.91
N ALA A 771 -19.60 -10.37 -13.96
CA ALA A 771 -18.76 -10.47 -15.17
C ALA A 771 -19.39 -11.26 -16.36
N LEU A 772 -20.61 -11.78 -16.21
CA LEU A 772 -21.45 -12.38 -17.26
C LEU A 772 -22.62 -11.48 -17.69
N ASP A 773 -22.68 -10.25 -17.18
CA ASP A 773 -23.68 -9.26 -17.55
C ASP A 773 -23.33 -8.73 -18.96
N PRO A 774 -24.23 -8.90 -19.95
CA PRO A 774 -24.00 -8.41 -21.31
C PRO A 774 -23.62 -6.92 -21.37
N ASP A 775 -24.10 -6.12 -20.42
CA ASP A 775 -23.80 -4.68 -20.32
C ASP A 775 -22.32 -4.41 -19.98
N GLU A 776 -21.70 -5.24 -19.12
CA GLU A 776 -20.29 -5.10 -18.68
C GLU A 776 -19.33 -5.59 -19.78
N ILE A 777 -19.70 -6.68 -20.47
CA ILE A 777 -18.97 -7.17 -21.64
C ILE A 777 -19.04 -6.15 -22.80
N GLU A 778 -20.19 -5.52 -23.02
CA GLU A 778 -20.35 -4.47 -24.02
C GLU A 778 -19.57 -3.20 -23.65
N GLU A 779 -19.45 -2.87 -22.36
CA GLU A 779 -18.63 -1.76 -21.86
C GLU A 779 -17.13 -2.04 -22.05
N GLU A 780 -16.66 -3.22 -21.68
CA GLU A 780 -15.27 -3.65 -21.90
C GLU A 780 -14.92 -3.71 -23.40
N GLN A 781 -15.87 -4.12 -24.25
CA GLN A 781 -15.68 -4.12 -25.70
C GLN A 781 -15.65 -2.71 -26.29
N ARG A 782 -16.49 -1.78 -25.79
CA ARG A 782 -16.42 -0.36 -26.14
C ARG A 782 -15.10 0.28 -25.73
N GLU A 783 -14.55 -0.09 -24.58
CA GLU A 783 -13.25 0.38 -24.12
C GLU A 783 -12.10 -0.14 -25.00
N ARG A 784 -12.11 -1.43 -25.35
CA ARG A 784 -11.16 -2.01 -26.32
C ARG A 784 -11.24 -1.32 -27.68
N ASP A 785 -12.44 -1.07 -28.18
CA ASP A 785 -12.64 -0.38 -29.47
C ASP A 785 -12.18 1.08 -29.43
N ARG A 786 -12.41 1.78 -28.30
CA ARG A 786 -11.92 3.15 -28.09
C ARG A 786 -10.39 3.19 -28.05
N LYS A 787 -9.77 2.28 -27.30
CA LYS A 787 -8.31 2.12 -27.21
C LYS A 787 -7.67 1.84 -28.56
N ASN A 788 -8.21 0.88 -29.30
CA ASN A 788 -7.72 0.51 -30.62
C ASN A 788 -7.85 1.66 -31.61
N ARG A 789 -8.94 2.44 -31.52
CA ARG A 789 -9.12 3.65 -32.36
C ARG A 789 -8.10 4.74 -32.05
N ILE A 790 -7.87 5.05 -30.77
CA ILE A 790 -6.90 6.07 -30.36
C ILE A 790 -5.48 5.65 -30.78
N ASN A 791 -5.09 4.40 -30.54
CA ASN A 791 -3.78 3.89 -30.97
C ASN A 791 -3.61 3.96 -32.50
N ALA A 792 -4.65 3.61 -33.27
CA ALA A 792 -4.63 3.71 -34.72
C ALA A 792 -4.51 5.17 -35.20
N ASP A 793 -5.18 6.13 -34.54
CA ASP A 793 -5.09 7.55 -34.88
C ASP A 793 -3.68 8.12 -34.63
N PHE A 794 -3.07 7.76 -33.51
CA PHE A 794 -1.68 8.12 -33.20
C PHE A 794 -0.70 7.48 -34.19
N GLN A 795 -0.84 6.18 -34.48
CA GLN A 795 0.02 5.49 -35.44
C GLN A 795 -0.11 6.07 -36.86
N ASN A 796 -1.34 6.42 -37.27
CA ASN A 796 -1.58 7.13 -38.53
C ASN A 796 -0.95 8.52 -38.57
N PHE A 797 -0.87 9.21 -37.43
CA PHE A 797 -0.18 10.49 -37.33
C PHE A 797 1.35 10.30 -37.42
N VAL A 798 1.91 9.37 -36.65
CA VAL A 798 3.34 9.01 -36.64
C VAL A 798 3.81 8.61 -38.04
N ASN A 799 3.08 7.73 -38.74
CA ASN A 799 3.43 7.30 -40.09
C ASN A 799 3.49 8.48 -41.08
N LYS A 800 2.53 9.41 -41.02
CA LYS A 800 2.53 10.59 -41.90
C LYS A 800 3.68 11.55 -41.61
N VAL A 801 4.05 11.68 -40.33
CA VAL A 801 5.19 12.52 -39.92
C VAL A 801 6.50 11.85 -40.34
N HIS A 802 6.62 10.54 -40.19
CA HIS A 802 7.78 9.76 -40.66
C HIS A 802 7.96 9.87 -42.19
N ASP A 803 6.87 9.80 -42.97
CA ASP A 803 6.89 10.07 -44.42
C ASP A 803 7.39 11.49 -44.74
N HIS A 804 7.08 12.47 -43.87
CA HIS A 804 7.53 13.86 -44.02
C HIS A 804 9.02 14.02 -43.69
N TRP A 805 9.51 13.37 -42.63
CA TRP A 805 10.93 13.36 -42.27
C TRP A 805 11.80 12.59 -43.28
N SER A 806 11.22 11.62 -43.99
CA SER A 806 11.88 10.87 -45.07
C SER A 806 12.22 11.70 -46.31
N GLN A 807 11.76 12.95 -46.40
CA GLN A 807 12.07 13.85 -47.51
C GLN A 807 13.54 14.29 -47.49
N ALA A 808 14.13 14.51 -48.67
CA ALA A 808 15.56 14.81 -48.84
C ALA A 808 16.05 16.06 -48.08
N GLN A 809 15.15 16.96 -47.67
CA GLN A 809 15.46 18.17 -46.91
C GLN A 809 15.77 17.89 -45.42
N PHE A 810 15.31 16.76 -44.87
CA PHE A 810 15.42 16.42 -43.45
C PHE A 810 16.27 15.18 -43.18
N LYS A 811 16.81 14.54 -44.23
CA LYS A 811 17.73 13.39 -44.13
C LYS A 811 19.00 13.63 -43.30
N GLY A 812 19.35 14.90 -43.04
CA GLY A 812 20.48 15.26 -42.19
C GLY A 812 20.17 15.33 -40.69
N LEU A 813 18.91 15.18 -40.29
CA LEU A 813 18.46 15.27 -38.88
C LEU A 813 18.24 13.91 -38.21
N ASP A 814 18.23 12.81 -38.97
CA ASP A 814 18.05 11.43 -38.50
C ASP A 814 16.92 11.24 -37.47
N LEU A 815 15.78 11.88 -37.74
CA LEU A 815 14.61 11.84 -36.84
C LEU A 815 13.74 10.62 -37.14
N GLU A 816 13.60 9.74 -36.16
CA GLU A 816 12.65 8.63 -36.17
C GLU A 816 11.80 8.62 -34.90
N PHE A 817 10.67 7.90 -34.97
CA PHE A 817 9.83 7.65 -33.80
C PHE A 817 10.23 6.30 -33.22
N ASP A 818 10.94 6.34 -32.11
CA ASP A 818 11.32 5.15 -31.36
C ASP A 818 10.11 4.59 -30.60
N GLN A 819 9.94 3.26 -30.68
CA GLN A 819 8.95 2.54 -29.91
C GLN A 819 9.63 1.74 -28.78
N PRO A 820 9.17 1.87 -27.52
CA PRO A 820 9.73 1.10 -26.41
C PRO A 820 9.56 -0.42 -26.58
N LEU A 821 10.66 -1.17 -26.45
CA LEU A 821 10.72 -2.63 -26.53
C LEU A 821 10.38 -3.25 -25.18
N ARG A 822 9.07 -3.46 -24.95
CA ARG A 822 8.55 -3.92 -23.65
C ARG A 822 9.10 -5.26 -23.18
N GLU A 823 9.48 -6.16 -24.10
CA GLU A 823 10.03 -7.48 -23.78
C GLU A 823 11.38 -7.41 -23.06
N LEU A 824 12.12 -6.31 -23.26
CA LEU A 824 13.42 -6.05 -22.63
C LEU A 824 13.31 -5.04 -21.46
N GLY A 825 12.08 -4.65 -21.09
CA GLY A 825 11.86 -3.70 -20.00
C GLY A 825 12.00 -4.34 -18.63
N PHE A 826 12.47 -3.56 -17.66
CA PHE A 826 12.68 -4.00 -16.28
C PHE A 826 12.17 -2.96 -15.28
N HIS A 827 11.90 -3.39 -14.06
CA HIS A 827 11.52 -2.50 -12.97
C HIS A 827 12.77 -1.99 -12.24
N GLY A 828 12.79 -0.69 -11.93
CA GLY A 828 13.87 -0.07 -11.14
C GLY A 828 13.42 1.25 -10.55
N VAL A 829 14.26 1.85 -9.71
CA VAL A 829 14.03 3.14 -9.04
C VAL A 829 15.07 4.13 -9.58
N PRO A 830 14.79 4.85 -10.69
CA PRO A 830 15.72 5.84 -11.23
C PRO A 830 15.68 7.18 -10.46
N HIS A 831 14.59 7.41 -9.72
CA HIS A 831 14.36 8.63 -8.94
C HIS A 831 13.85 8.27 -7.52
N LYS A 832 12.58 8.54 -7.19
CA LYS A 832 12.01 8.27 -5.86
C LYS A 832 10.99 7.12 -5.83
N SER A 833 10.46 6.71 -6.98
CA SER A 833 9.45 5.65 -7.13
C SER A 833 9.99 4.51 -8.00
N SER A 834 9.47 3.31 -7.77
CA SER A 834 9.70 2.17 -8.66
C SER A 834 8.89 2.37 -9.94
N ALA A 835 9.57 2.30 -11.07
CA ALA A 835 8.98 2.48 -12.37
C ALA A 835 9.46 1.42 -13.36
N PHE A 836 8.69 1.25 -14.44
CA PHE A 836 9.02 0.32 -15.51
C PHE A 836 9.85 1.02 -16.58
N ILE A 837 11.15 0.75 -16.57
CA ILE A 837 12.13 1.31 -17.50
C ILE A 837 12.21 0.40 -18.72
N VAL A 838 12.14 0.98 -19.91
CA VAL A 838 12.08 0.23 -21.15
C VAL A 838 13.16 0.71 -22.12
N PRO A 839 13.97 -0.19 -22.69
CA PRO A 839 14.90 0.17 -23.74
C PRO A 839 14.17 0.40 -25.08
N THR A 840 14.71 1.29 -25.90
CA THR A 840 14.38 1.49 -27.32
C THR A 840 15.58 1.09 -28.17
N SER A 841 15.48 1.24 -29.49
CA SER A 841 16.60 1.10 -30.44
C SER A 841 17.81 1.95 -30.07
N THR A 842 17.60 3.15 -29.50
CA THR A 842 18.66 4.14 -29.28
C THR A 842 18.77 4.69 -27.87
N CYS A 843 17.75 4.46 -27.02
CA CYS A 843 17.61 5.08 -25.71
C CYS A 843 17.13 4.09 -24.63
N LEU A 844 17.42 4.39 -23.37
CA LEU A 844 16.75 3.79 -22.20
C LEU A 844 15.77 4.82 -21.64
N VAL A 845 14.48 4.47 -21.55
CA VAL A 845 13.42 5.46 -21.27
C VAL A 845 12.40 5.02 -20.23
N GLU A 846 11.87 6.01 -19.52
CA GLU A 846 10.69 5.92 -18.68
C GLU A 846 9.81 7.17 -18.93
N LEU A 847 8.67 6.97 -19.59
CA LEU A 847 7.84 8.06 -20.11
C LEU A 847 6.48 8.19 -19.43
N ILE A 848 6.14 7.30 -18.48
CA ILE A 848 4.80 7.27 -17.86
C ILE A 848 4.70 8.23 -16.68
N GLU A 849 5.65 8.15 -15.75
CA GLU A 849 5.72 9.00 -14.56
C GLU A 849 6.64 10.21 -14.79
N THR A 850 6.41 11.27 -14.01
CA THR A 850 7.27 12.46 -14.00
C THR A 850 8.04 12.50 -12.67
N PRO A 851 9.35 12.76 -12.65
CA PRO A 851 10.20 13.20 -13.77
C PRO A 851 10.51 12.09 -14.79
N PHE A 852 10.56 12.46 -16.07
CA PHE A 852 10.82 11.51 -17.16
C PHE A 852 12.29 11.12 -17.20
N LEU A 853 12.55 9.84 -17.44
CA LEU A 853 13.89 9.34 -17.69
C LEU A 853 14.11 9.14 -19.19
N VAL A 854 15.10 9.83 -19.76
CA VAL A 854 15.52 9.63 -21.16
C VAL A 854 17.04 9.63 -21.21
N ILE A 855 17.61 8.47 -21.49
CA ILE A 855 19.06 8.26 -21.58
C ILE A 855 19.40 7.82 -23.00
N THR A 856 20.31 8.53 -23.65
CA THR A 856 20.81 8.16 -24.98
C THR A 856 21.94 7.15 -24.84
N LEU A 857 21.81 5.97 -25.45
CA LEU A 857 22.82 4.89 -25.33
C LEU A 857 24.20 5.34 -25.84
N ASN A 858 24.23 6.16 -26.91
CA ASN A 858 25.46 6.72 -27.47
C ASN A 858 26.21 7.68 -26.51
N GLU A 859 25.57 8.18 -25.46
CA GLU A 859 26.20 9.07 -24.45
C GLU A 859 26.74 8.31 -23.24
N ILE A 860 26.50 7.00 -23.17
CA ILE A 860 27.01 6.12 -22.12
C ILE A 860 28.46 5.75 -22.46
N GLU A 861 29.35 5.85 -21.46
CA GLU A 861 30.72 5.38 -21.57
C GLU A 861 30.83 3.94 -21.03
N ILE A 862 30.41 3.73 -19.78
CA ILE A 862 30.37 2.41 -19.14
C ILE A 862 29.11 2.26 -18.26
N VAL A 863 28.75 1.01 -17.98
CA VAL A 863 27.71 0.66 -17.00
C VAL A 863 28.33 -0.17 -15.88
N ASN A 864 28.10 0.19 -14.62
CA ASN A 864 28.55 -0.62 -13.48
C ASN A 864 27.33 -1.17 -12.75
N LEU A 865 27.24 -2.50 -12.68
CA LEU A 865 26.22 -3.23 -11.93
C LEU A 865 26.74 -3.37 -10.51
N GLU A 866 26.21 -2.55 -9.60
CA GLU A 866 26.59 -2.51 -8.20
C GLU A 866 25.76 -3.47 -7.36
N ARG A 867 26.37 -3.98 -6.29
CA ARG A 867 25.77 -4.93 -5.35
C ARG A 867 25.35 -6.26 -5.99
N VAL A 868 25.97 -6.61 -7.10
CA VAL A 868 25.80 -7.93 -7.72
C VAL A 868 26.52 -8.95 -6.83
N GLY A 869 25.75 -9.83 -6.19
CA GLY A 869 26.27 -10.85 -5.30
C GLY A 869 25.19 -11.86 -4.90
N PHE A 870 25.63 -13.09 -4.62
CA PHE A 870 24.74 -14.25 -4.39
C PHE A 870 23.75 -14.09 -3.20
N SER A 871 23.91 -13.06 -2.36
CA SER A 871 23.04 -12.79 -1.21
C SER A 871 22.03 -11.66 -1.42
N GLN A 872 22.17 -10.82 -2.45
CA GLN A 872 21.33 -9.64 -2.65
C GLN A 872 20.32 -9.88 -3.79
N LYS A 873 19.03 -9.66 -3.49
CA LYS A 873 17.92 -9.84 -4.46
C LYS A 873 17.77 -8.69 -5.45
N ASN A 874 18.24 -7.52 -5.04
CA ASN A 874 18.24 -6.34 -5.88
C ASN A 874 19.68 -5.87 -6.04
N PHE A 875 20.04 -5.54 -7.27
CA PHE A 875 21.29 -4.86 -7.58
C PHE A 875 20.97 -3.43 -8.02
N ASP A 876 21.98 -2.58 -8.06
CA ASP A 876 21.85 -1.22 -8.60
C ASP A 876 22.65 -1.11 -9.90
N MET A 877 22.26 -0.19 -10.76
CA MET A 877 22.95 0.09 -12.00
C MET A 877 23.41 1.55 -12.02
N ALA A 878 24.72 1.76 -12.07
CA ALA A 878 25.33 3.07 -12.23
C ALA A 878 25.72 3.27 -13.70
N ILE A 879 25.14 4.28 -14.34
CA ILE A 879 25.39 4.64 -15.74
C ILE A 879 26.35 5.83 -15.77
N VAL A 880 27.56 5.60 -16.27
CA VAL A 880 28.59 6.63 -16.40
C VAL A 880 28.54 7.22 -17.82
N PHE A 881 28.44 8.55 -17.90
CA PHE A 881 28.37 9.27 -19.17
C PHE A 881 29.75 9.60 -19.73
N LYS A 882 29.83 9.79 -21.05
CA LYS A 882 31.04 10.28 -21.76
C LYS A 882 31.49 11.67 -21.31
N ASP A 883 30.55 12.49 -20.82
CA ASP A 883 30.86 13.79 -20.22
C ASP A 883 31.03 13.63 -18.70
N PHE A 884 32.28 13.57 -18.24
CA PHE A 884 32.59 13.40 -16.81
C PHE A 884 32.19 14.61 -15.94
N LYS A 885 31.73 15.72 -16.53
CA LYS A 885 31.13 16.84 -15.77
C LYS A 885 29.65 16.60 -15.44
N ARG A 886 29.01 15.63 -16.08
CA ARG A 886 27.64 15.21 -15.79
C ARG A 886 27.68 14.18 -14.65
N ASP A 887 26.82 14.37 -13.65
CA ASP A 887 26.69 13.41 -12.56
C ASP A 887 26.23 12.02 -13.08
N VAL A 888 26.74 10.96 -12.44
CA VAL A 888 26.36 9.57 -12.71
C VAL A 888 24.88 9.37 -12.39
N LEU A 889 24.16 8.70 -13.31
CA LEU A 889 22.79 8.30 -13.02
C LEU A 889 22.79 6.91 -12.40
N ARG A 890 22.13 6.78 -11.26
CA ARG A 890 21.95 5.52 -10.55
C ARG A 890 20.50 5.06 -10.66
N ILE A 891 20.30 3.81 -11.03
CA ILE A 891 19.00 3.14 -11.02
C ILE A 891 19.05 2.10 -9.92
N ASP A 892 18.27 2.35 -8.87
CA ASP A 892 18.28 1.55 -7.66
C ASP A 892 17.27 0.41 -7.71
N SER A 893 17.52 -0.62 -6.90
CA SER A 893 16.58 -1.70 -6.62
C SER A 893 16.10 -2.46 -7.88
N ILE A 894 17.02 -2.80 -8.78
CA ILE A 894 16.72 -3.62 -9.96
C ILE A 894 16.69 -5.11 -9.54
N PRO A 895 15.62 -5.87 -9.86
CA PRO A 895 15.54 -7.29 -9.52
C PRO A 895 16.65 -8.11 -10.19
N SER A 896 17.27 -9.03 -9.45
CA SER A 896 18.32 -9.94 -9.96
C SER A 896 17.82 -10.83 -11.11
N SER A 897 16.52 -11.12 -11.20
CA SER A 897 15.92 -11.85 -12.33
C SER A 897 16.08 -11.13 -13.67
N SER A 898 16.22 -9.80 -13.65
CA SER A 898 16.47 -9.00 -14.84
C SER A 898 17.96 -8.86 -15.17
N LEU A 899 18.87 -9.41 -14.35
CA LEU A 899 20.31 -9.29 -14.54
C LEU A 899 20.75 -9.89 -15.88
N ASP A 900 20.37 -11.14 -16.15
CA ASP A 900 20.76 -11.84 -17.39
C ASP A 900 20.22 -11.13 -18.64
N GLY A 901 18.98 -10.62 -18.56
CA GLY A 901 18.36 -9.86 -19.65
C GLY A 901 19.03 -8.50 -19.87
N ILE A 902 19.41 -7.80 -18.80
CA ILE A 902 20.15 -6.53 -18.88
C ILE A 902 21.58 -6.77 -19.40
N GLN A 903 22.26 -7.83 -18.96
CA GLN A 903 23.59 -8.18 -19.48
C GLN A 903 23.56 -8.53 -20.96
N GLU A 904 22.58 -9.32 -21.42
CA GLU A 904 22.39 -9.65 -22.83
C GLU A 904 22.06 -8.40 -23.67
N TRP A 905 21.24 -7.51 -23.12
CA TRP A 905 20.93 -6.22 -23.75
C TRP A 905 22.17 -5.31 -23.84
N LEU A 906 22.98 -5.19 -22.78
CA LEU A 906 24.22 -4.41 -22.78
C LEU A 906 25.24 -4.99 -23.76
N ASP A 907 25.34 -6.32 -23.86
CA ASP A 907 26.21 -6.99 -24.82
C ASP A 907 25.76 -6.77 -26.27
N THR A 908 24.46 -6.84 -26.53
CA THR A 908 23.87 -6.59 -27.87
C THR A 908 23.99 -5.13 -28.31
N THR A 909 24.09 -4.20 -27.35
CA THR A 909 24.21 -2.76 -27.60
C THR A 909 25.67 -2.27 -27.61
N ASP A 910 26.64 -3.19 -27.60
CA ASP A 910 28.09 -2.90 -27.56
C ASP A 910 28.50 -2.00 -26.37
N LEU A 911 27.78 -2.11 -25.24
CA LEU A 911 28.06 -1.38 -24.01
C LEU A 911 28.85 -2.26 -23.04
N LYS A 912 30.03 -1.76 -22.64
CA LYS A 912 30.86 -2.43 -21.64
C LYS A 912 30.22 -2.29 -20.26
N TYR A 913 30.01 -3.41 -19.59
CA TYR A 913 29.58 -3.44 -18.20
C TYR A 913 30.61 -4.06 -17.25
N TYR A 914 30.55 -3.63 -16.00
CA TYR A 914 31.34 -4.13 -14.87
C TYR A 914 30.42 -4.60 -13.76
N GLU A 915 30.90 -5.52 -12.93
CA GLU A 915 30.17 -6.04 -11.77
C GLU A 915 30.95 -5.71 -10.50
N SER A 916 30.29 -5.03 -9.57
CA SER A 916 30.85 -4.67 -8.27
C SER A 916 29.98 -5.20 -7.14
N ARG A 917 30.61 -5.72 -6.08
CA ARG A 917 29.91 -6.16 -4.86
C ARG A 917 29.55 -4.99 -3.92
N LEU A 918 30.15 -3.83 -4.11
CA LEU A 918 30.00 -2.65 -3.26
C LEU A 918 29.54 -1.43 -4.07
N ASN A 919 28.92 -0.48 -3.38
CA ASN A 919 28.58 0.83 -3.93
C ASN A 919 29.84 1.69 -4.02
N LEU A 920 30.10 2.28 -5.19
CA LEU A 920 31.29 3.13 -5.40
C LEU A 920 30.95 4.62 -5.23
N SER A 921 31.91 5.39 -4.70
CA SER A 921 31.82 6.86 -4.59
C SER A 921 32.17 7.51 -5.94
N TRP A 922 31.23 7.45 -6.89
CA TRP A 922 31.46 7.93 -8.26
C TRP A 922 31.88 9.40 -8.36
N ARG A 923 31.42 10.27 -7.45
CA ARG A 923 31.78 11.70 -7.45
C ARG A 923 33.27 11.92 -7.21
N GLU A 924 33.87 11.14 -6.30
CA GLU A 924 35.30 11.22 -6.00
C GLU A 924 36.12 10.61 -7.14
N ILE A 925 35.68 9.46 -7.66
CA ILE A 925 36.31 8.77 -8.79
C ILE A 925 36.35 9.66 -10.03
N LEU A 926 35.21 10.25 -10.42
CA LEU A 926 35.14 11.16 -11.58
C LEU A 926 35.98 12.43 -11.38
N LYS A 927 36.06 12.92 -10.15
CA LYS A 927 36.92 14.06 -9.81
C LYS A 927 38.40 13.72 -9.97
N THR A 928 38.85 12.56 -9.48
CA THR A 928 40.22 12.08 -9.66
C THR A 928 40.56 11.85 -11.14
N ILE A 929 39.64 11.28 -11.93
CA ILE A 929 39.83 11.10 -13.38
C ILE A 929 39.91 12.46 -14.11
N THR A 930 39.14 13.45 -13.68
CA THR A 930 39.15 14.80 -14.28
C THR A 930 40.39 15.60 -13.88
N GLU A 931 40.91 15.39 -12.66
CA GLU A 931 42.10 16.06 -12.14
C GLU A 931 43.40 15.47 -12.71
N ASP A 932 43.52 14.14 -12.82
CA ASP A 932 44.72 13.44 -13.31
C ASP A 932 44.42 12.34 -14.36
N PRO A 933 44.14 12.70 -15.64
CA PRO A 933 43.82 11.73 -16.70
C PRO A 933 44.95 10.76 -17.06
N GLU A 934 46.21 11.19 -16.95
CA GLU A 934 47.37 10.38 -17.35
C GLU A 934 47.59 9.19 -16.39
N LYS A 935 47.42 9.42 -15.09
CA LYS A 935 47.52 8.39 -14.06
C LYS A 935 46.43 7.31 -14.20
N PHE A 936 45.22 7.73 -14.56
CA PHE A 936 44.11 6.81 -14.85
C PHE A 936 44.41 5.86 -16.02
N ILE A 937 45.10 6.36 -17.06
CA ILE A 937 45.49 5.54 -18.22
C ILE A 937 46.63 4.58 -17.84
N GLU A 938 47.59 5.01 -17.00
CA GLU A 938 48.68 4.17 -16.51
C GLU A 938 48.21 3.02 -15.61
N ASP A 939 47.17 3.23 -14.80
CA ASP A 939 46.58 2.23 -13.90
C ASP A 939 45.65 1.22 -14.60
N GLY A 940 45.60 1.21 -15.94
CA GLY A 940 44.78 0.26 -16.71
C GLY A 940 43.36 0.73 -17.00
N GLY A 941 43.06 2.02 -16.83
CA GLY A 941 41.76 2.62 -17.15
C GLY A 941 40.65 2.04 -16.27
N TRP A 942 39.61 1.49 -16.89
CA TRP A 942 38.45 0.92 -16.17
C TRP A 942 38.68 -0.50 -15.61
N GLU A 943 39.88 -1.08 -15.76
CA GLU A 943 40.19 -2.43 -15.27
C GLU A 943 40.18 -2.56 -13.73
N PHE A 944 40.30 -1.45 -12.98
CA PHE A 944 40.19 -1.49 -11.50
C PHE A 944 38.80 -1.96 -11.01
N LEU A 945 37.79 -1.92 -11.87
CA LEU A 945 36.43 -2.41 -11.60
C LEU A 945 36.29 -3.92 -11.78
N ASN A 946 37.30 -4.60 -12.35
CA ASN A 946 37.27 -6.02 -12.67
C ASN A 946 37.88 -6.86 -11.54
N LEU A 947 37.13 -7.03 -10.44
CA LEU A 947 37.59 -7.74 -9.24
C LEU A 947 37.75 -9.27 -9.41
N GLU A 948 37.29 -9.86 -10.53
CA GLU A 948 37.37 -11.31 -10.80
C GLU A 948 38.53 -11.74 -11.72
N ALA A 949 39.34 -10.79 -12.22
CA ALA A 949 40.53 -11.13 -13.02
C ALA A 949 41.76 -11.55 -12.17
N SER A 950 41.67 -11.49 -10.84
CA SER A 950 42.69 -12.04 -9.94
C SER A 950 42.48 -13.55 -9.74
N ASP A 951 42.83 -14.33 -10.76
CA ASP A 951 42.89 -15.80 -10.71
C ASP A 951 43.97 -16.25 -9.68
N PRO A 952 43.72 -17.22 -8.77
CA PRO A 952 44.57 -17.48 -7.59
C PRO A 952 45.89 -18.23 -7.85
N ASP A 953 46.28 -18.45 -9.11
CA ASP A 953 47.34 -19.43 -9.46
C ASP A 953 48.69 -18.83 -9.92
N SER A 954 48.96 -17.54 -9.67
CA SER A 954 50.33 -17.00 -9.75
C SER A 954 50.91 -16.75 -8.36
N GLY A 955 51.57 -17.77 -7.81
CA GLY A 955 52.40 -17.65 -6.62
C GLY A 955 53.61 -16.74 -6.82
N ASN A 956 53.43 -15.44 -6.61
CA ASN A 956 54.38 -14.48 -6.04
C ASN A 956 53.90 -13.03 -6.28
N SER A 957 53.24 -12.42 -5.28
CA SER A 957 53.49 -11.02 -4.89
C SER A 957 52.57 -10.59 -3.74
N VAL A 958 53.18 -10.41 -2.57
CA VAL A 958 52.85 -9.48 -1.47
C VAL A 958 51.38 -9.10 -1.24
N GLU A 959 50.89 -9.53 -0.08
CA GLU A 959 49.80 -8.89 0.68
C GLU A 959 49.95 -7.37 0.67
N SER A 960 48.93 -6.67 0.17
CA SER A 960 48.65 -5.29 0.55
C SER A 960 47.19 -5.21 1.02
N ASP A 961 46.95 -5.90 2.13
CA ASP A 961 45.84 -5.58 3.01
C ASP A 961 46.25 -4.30 3.78
N GLN A 962 45.74 -3.15 3.33
CA GLN A 962 45.71 -1.94 4.15
C GLN A 962 44.26 -1.52 4.35
N GLY A 963 43.59 -2.28 5.21
CA GLY A 963 42.65 -1.68 6.14
C GLY A 963 43.33 -0.52 6.86
N TYR A 964 42.75 0.66 6.72
CA TYR A 964 43.14 1.87 7.43
C TYR A 964 42.85 1.68 8.92
N GLU A 965 43.88 1.39 9.71
CA GLU A 965 43.86 1.49 11.17
C GLU A 965 44.43 2.84 11.62
N PRO A 966 43.72 3.63 12.46
CA PRO A 966 44.24 4.85 13.04
C PRO A 966 45.22 4.53 14.18
N SER A 967 46.46 4.98 14.07
CA SER A 967 47.49 4.77 15.10
C SER A 967 47.53 5.90 16.14
N ASP A 968 47.52 5.46 17.40
CA ASP A 968 48.17 5.99 18.62
C ASP A 968 47.38 6.81 19.67
N ALA A 969 47.15 6.10 20.79
CA ALA A 969 47.44 6.46 22.19
C ALA A 969 46.29 6.91 23.14
N GLU A 970 45.68 5.89 23.78
CA GLU A 970 45.26 5.72 25.20
C GLU A 970 45.82 6.71 26.28
N PRO A 971 45.25 6.86 27.51
CA PRO A 971 44.26 5.97 28.17
C PRO A 971 43.08 6.64 28.93
N GLU A 972 42.08 5.79 29.21
CA GLU A 972 41.04 5.74 30.26
C GLU A 972 40.68 6.95 31.17
N SER A 973 39.37 7.27 31.25
CA SER A 973 38.63 7.35 32.53
C SER A 973 37.10 7.34 32.34
N ASP A 974 36.42 6.46 33.08
CA ASP A 974 34.98 6.32 33.26
C ASP A 974 34.17 7.63 33.36
N SER A 975 33.00 7.70 32.71
CA SER A 975 31.68 7.91 33.38
C SER A 975 30.53 8.18 32.38
N GLU A 976 29.49 7.36 32.54
CA GLU A 976 28.03 7.57 32.45
C GLU A 976 27.42 8.76 31.66
N ASP A 977 26.43 8.38 30.83
CA ASP A 977 25.16 9.06 30.50
C ASP A 977 25.00 10.01 29.28
N GLU A 978 23.91 9.71 28.55
CA GLU A 978 23.02 10.55 27.71
C GLU A 978 23.38 10.91 26.25
N ASP A 979 22.48 10.45 25.36
CA ASP A 979 21.99 11.01 24.08
C ASP A 979 22.80 12.11 23.38
N SER A 980 23.23 11.86 22.14
CA SER A 980 23.29 12.90 21.11
C SER A 980 23.38 12.34 19.69
N ASP A 981 22.37 12.70 18.91
CA ASP A 981 22.30 12.69 17.45
C ASP A 981 23.55 13.25 16.77
N SER A 982 23.89 12.70 15.61
CA SER A 982 24.71 13.39 14.61
C SER A 982 24.28 12.97 13.20
N GLU A 983 23.41 13.80 12.64
CA GLU A 983 22.90 13.75 11.28
C GLU A 983 23.98 14.17 10.26
N SER A 984 24.11 13.38 9.19
CA SER A 984 24.87 13.74 8.00
C SER A 984 23.93 14.23 6.90
N LEU A 985 24.10 15.50 6.58
CA LEU A 985 23.30 16.35 5.70
C LEU A 985 23.47 15.97 4.22
N VAL A 986 22.39 15.52 3.59
CA VAL A 986 22.16 15.62 2.15
C VAL A 986 20.94 16.50 1.90
N GLU A 987 21.19 17.69 1.34
CA GLU A 987 20.16 18.58 0.83
C GLU A 987 19.38 17.88 -0.27
N SER A 988 18.17 17.46 0.07
CA SER A 988 17.07 17.28 -0.86
C SER A 988 16.06 18.37 -0.52
N ASP A 989 15.69 19.18 -1.50
CA ASP A 989 14.51 20.04 -1.44
C ASP A 989 13.29 19.16 -1.11
N GLU A 990 12.91 19.17 0.16
CA GLU A 990 11.58 18.79 0.61
C GLU A 990 10.76 20.08 0.70
N GLU A 991 9.81 20.20 -0.21
CA GLU A 991 8.62 21.02 0.03
C GLU A 991 7.89 20.39 1.22
N GLU A 992 8.21 20.84 2.43
CA GLU A 992 7.38 20.64 3.61
C GLU A 992 6.02 21.30 3.36
N GLU A 993 5.00 20.50 3.07
CA GLU A 993 3.61 20.86 3.38
C GLU A 993 3.43 20.82 4.90
N ASP A 994 3.88 21.89 5.56
CA ASP A 994 3.40 22.28 6.88
C ASP A 994 1.90 22.57 6.79
N SER A 995 1.06 21.59 7.11
CA SER A 995 -0.32 21.84 7.50
C SER A 995 -0.40 22.11 9.01
N GLU A 996 0.09 23.28 9.43
CA GLU A 996 -0.32 23.88 10.70
C GLU A 996 -1.82 24.24 10.62
N ASP A 997 -2.57 23.72 11.58
CA ASP A 997 -3.75 24.32 12.22
C ASP A 997 -4.42 25.47 11.46
N SER A 998 -5.30 25.10 10.53
CA SER A 998 -6.41 25.98 10.17
C SER A 998 -7.32 26.07 11.39
N GLU A 999 -7.31 27.21 12.06
CA GLU A 999 -8.38 27.57 12.99
C GLU A 999 -9.73 27.26 12.36
N GLU A 1000 -10.57 26.55 13.11
CA GLU A 1000 -11.95 26.23 12.75
C GLU A 1000 -12.75 27.53 12.60
N GLU A 1001 -12.71 28.14 11.41
CA GLU A 1001 -13.73 29.06 10.98
C GLU A 1001 -15.00 28.22 10.77
N LYS A 1002 -15.84 28.18 11.82
CA LYS A 1002 -17.11 27.45 11.88
C LYS A 1002 -17.85 27.52 10.55
N GLY A 1003 -17.83 26.41 9.82
CA GLY A 1003 -18.64 26.23 8.62
C GLY A 1003 -20.12 26.48 8.96
N LYS A 1004 -20.77 27.31 8.14
CA LYS A 1004 -22.22 27.55 8.20
C LYS A 1004 -22.95 26.19 8.16
N THR A 1005 -23.90 26.00 9.05
CA THR A 1005 -24.70 24.76 9.12
C THR A 1005 -25.53 24.58 7.84
N TRP A 1006 -25.92 23.33 7.54
CA TRP A 1006 -26.71 23.01 6.34
C TRP A 1006 -27.99 23.86 6.22
N GLU A 1007 -28.67 24.14 7.33
CA GLU A 1007 -29.84 25.04 7.36
C GLU A 1007 -29.50 26.50 6.99
N GLU A 1008 -28.26 26.94 7.22
CA GLU A 1008 -27.80 28.29 6.91
C GLU A 1008 -27.45 28.45 5.44
N LEU A 1009 -26.86 27.41 4.83
CA LEU A 1009 -26.65 27.32 3.38
C LEU A 1009 -27.96 27.18 2.61
N GLU A 1010 -28.93 26.42 3.13
CA GLU A 1010 -30.24 26.23 2.50
C GLU A 1010 -31.08 27.52 2.56
N ARG A 1011 -30.93 28.29 3.64
CA ARG A 1011 -31.53 29.63 3.80
C ARG A 1011 -30.87 30.68 2.93
N GLU A 1012 -29.55 30.62 2.74
CA GLU A 1012 -28.81 31.51 1.83
C GLU A 1012 -29.14 31.22 0.36
N ALA A 1013 -29.30 29.94 -0.02
CA ALA A 1013 -29.79 29.52 -1.33
C ALA A 1013 -31.26 29.92 -1.57
N SER A 1014 -32.14 29.73 -0.58
CA SER A 1014 -33.55 30.14 -0.68
C SER A 1014 -33.72 31.67 -0.78
N ASN A 1015 -32.84 32.44 -0.14
CA ASN A 1015 -32.83 33.90 -0.29
C ASN A 1015 -32.26 34.33 -1.65
N ALA A 1016 -31.24 33.65 -2.18
CA ALA A 1016 -30.72 33.92 -3.52
C ALA A 1016 -31.75 33.60 -4.63
N ASP A 1017 -32.56 32.56 -4.44
CA ASP A 1017 -33.69 32.24 -5.32
C ASP A 1017 -34.87 33.23 -5.17
N LYS A 1018 -35.03 33.85 -4.00
CA LYS A 1018 -36.02 34.93 -3.78
C LYS A 1018 -35.56 36.30 -4.30
N GLU A 1019 -34.26 36.60 -4.25
CA GLU A 1019 -33.69 37.83 -4.80
C GLU A 1019 -33.65 37.82 -6.33
N LYS A 1020 -33.56 36.65 -6.96
CA LYS A 1020 -33.80 36.47 -8.39
C LYS A 1020 -35.29 36.28 -8.68
N GLY A 1021 -36.06 37.35 -8.46
CA GLY A 1021 -37.47 37.39 -8.79
C GLY A 1021 -37.77 37.16 -10.27
N ALA A 1022 -38.49 36.07 -10.53
CA ALA A 1022 -39.56 35.88 -11.52
C ALA A 1022 -39.25 36.01 -13.02
N GLU A 1023 -39.08 34.86 -13.69
CA GLU A 1023 -39.94 34.54 -14.84
C GLU A 1023 -40.57 33.15 -14.66
N SER A 1024 -41.87 33.12 -14.91
CA SER A 1024 -42.83 32.09 -14.55
C SER A 1024 -42.83 30.95 -15.57
N ASP A 1025 -42.52 29.73 -15.13
CA ASP A 1025 -42.89 28.52 -15.88
C ASP A 1025 -43.98 27.76 -15.09
N SER A 1026 -45.21 27.95 -15.55
CA SER A 1026 -46.43 27.36 -14.99
C SER A 1026 -46.46 25.83 -15.06
N GLU A 1027 -47.09 25.19 -14.06
CA GLU A 1027 -47.21 23.73 -13.88
C GLU A 1027 -47.85 22.95 -15.05
N GLU A 1028 -48.36 23.64 -16.07
CA GLU A 1028 -49.08 23.03 -17.19
C GLU A 1028 -48.14 22.38 -18.23
N GLU A 1029 -46.90 22.87 -18.40
CA GLU A 1029 -45.91 22.26 -19.29
C GLU A 1029 -45.27 20.98 -18.70
N ARG A 1030 -45.13 20.92 -17.38
CA ARG A 1030 -44.57 19.75 -16.69
C ARG A 1030 -45.48 18.53 -16.77
N ARG A 1031 -46.81 18.76 -16.88
CA ARG A 1031 -47.81 17.70 -17.12
C ARG A 1031 -47.82 17.18 -18.56
N LYS A 1032 -47.50 18.00 -19.56
CA LYS A 1032 -47.42 17.55 -20.97
C LYS A 1032 -46.18 16.68 -21.27
N ARG A 1033 -45.07 16.88 -20.55
CA ARG A 1033 -43.85 16.06 -20.73
C ARG A 1033 -43.93 14.67 -20.07
N LYS A 1034 -44.75 14.49 -19.02
CA LYS A 1034 -44.97 13.17 -18.38
C LYS A 1034 -45.97 12.26 -19.12
N ALA A 1035 -46.76 12.79 -20.05
CA ALA A 1035 -47.78 12.02 -20.78
C ALA A 1035 -47.28 11.36 -22.09
N LYS A 1036 -46.00 11.53 -22.46
CA LYS A 1036 -45.44 11.01 -23.73
C LYS A 1036 -44.49 9.81 -23.62
N SER A 1037 -44.24 9.25 -22.43
CA SER A 1037 -43.30 8.14 -22.25
C SER A 1037 -43.93 6.75 -22.12
N PHE A 1038 -45.22 6.58 -22.41
CA PHE A 1038 -45.87 5.26 -22.44
C PHE A 1038 -46.69 5.10 -23.73
N GLY A 1039 -46.14 4.38 -24.71
CA GLY A 1039 -46.87 4.11 -25.96
C GLY A 1039 -46.10 3.37 -27.07
N LYS A 1040 -45.98 2.05 -26.89
CA LYS A 1040 -46.02 0.96 -27.90
C LYS A 1040 -44.94 0.81 -29.00
N ALA A 1041 -44.37 -0.39 -28.93
CA ALA A 1041 -43.81 -1.28 -29.94
C ALA A 1041 -44.38 -1.26 -31.39
N ARG A 1042 -43.44 -1.59 -32.30
CA ARG A 1042 -43.47 -2.55 -33.44
C ARG A 1042 -43.61 -2.06 -34.90
N ALA A 1043 -42.55 -2.43 -35.65
CA ALA A 1043 -42.45 -2.95 -37.03
C ALA A 1043 -42.42 -2.01 -38.26
N PRO A 1044 -41.68 -2.36 -39.33
CA PRO A 1044 -41.28 -1.46 -40.41
C PRO A 1044 -42.00 -1.70 -41.76
N GLU A 1045 -41.70 -0.80 -42.73
CA GLU A 1045 -41.93 -0.79 -44.19
C GLU A 1045 -42.96 0.22 -44.74
N PRO A 1046 -42.92 0.64 -46.03
CA PRO A 1046 -41.81 0.69 -47.00
C PRO A 1046 -41.66 2.07 -47.70
N ARG A 1047 -40.60 2.19 -48.51
CA ARG A 1047 -40.29 3.32 -49.39
C ARG A 1047 -41.23 3.39 -50.61
N GLY A 1048 -41.59 4.61 -51.01
CA GLY A 1048 -41.84 4.95 -52.41
C GLY A 1048 -42.97 5.94 -52.64
N ALA A 1049 -42.65 7.15 -53.10
CA ALA A 1049 -43.20 7.74 -54.32
C ALA A 1049 -42.68 9.17 -54.51
N SER A 1050 -42.17 9.44 -55.70
CA SER A 1050 -41.69 10.73 -56.16
C SER A 1050 -42.65 11.31 -57.21
N PHE A 1051 -42.60 12.64 -57.36
CA PHE A 1051 -43.00 13.46 -58.52
C PHE A 1051 -44.49 13.66 -58.90
N SER A 1052 -44.93 14.91 -58.67
CA SER A 1052 -45.27 15.92 -59.70
C SER A 1052 -46.70 16.11 -60.26
N LYS A 1053 -47.02 17.41 -60.36
CA LYS A 1053 -47.78 18.14 -61.40
C LYS A 1053 -49.32 18.14 -61.42
N ARG A 1054 -49.81 19.34 -61.07
CA ARG A 1054 -50.59 20.30 -61.90
C ARG A 1054 -52.11 20.10 -62.06
N ALA A 1055 -52.80 21.17 -61.61
CA ALA A 1055 -53.98 21.84 -62.18
C ALA A 1055 -55.32 21.08 -62.35
N LYS A 1056 -56.30 21.59 -61.57
CA LYS A 1056 -57.70 21.92 -61.92
C LYS A 1056 -58.38 21.07 -63.00
N LEU A 1057 -59.44 20.36 -62.62
CA LEU A 1057 -60.81 20.76 -62.98
C LEU A 1057 -61.86 20.05 -62.10
N ARG A 1058 -62.98 20.77 -61.90
CA ARG A 1058 -64.18 20.42 -61.13
C ARG A 1058 -64.93 19.19 -61.67
N ARG A 1059 -65.49 18.40 -60.76
CA ARG A 1059 -66.94 18.38 -60.52
C ARG A 1059 -67.24 18.00 -59.08
#